data_AF-A0A357WU92-F1
#
_entry.id   AF-A0A357WU92-F1
#
_cell.length_a   1.000
_cell.length_b   1.000
_cell.length_c   1.000
_cell.angle_alpha   90.00
_cell.angle_beta   90.00
_cell.angle_gamma   90.00
#
_symmetry.space_group_name_H-M   'P 1'
#
loop_
_entity.id
_entity.type
_entity.pdbx_description
1 polymer ?
#
loop_
_entity_poly.entity_id
_entity_poly.type
_entity_poly.pdbx_seq_one_letter_code
_entity_poly.pdbx_strand_id
1 'polypeptide(L)'
;MKTVRKSCFAMFVALCLLLQVMLACVPSAASADFATDNLLTNPGFENASGGLADNWQAIGDSWGNGIQSVQEAAYTGSYGISIQTATSNNPWVSQIVPVEEDATYKFDSWFKTMSVSGNVGYKIEFYKGPEKTAEGLVRQFTYYAPAETLDGQWHQISYERLAPPGAKYVAFYLRLYGTGTVYFDDASLMKTKDKPQIVVNTNQVYYYPDLTEGKIDVQLAPEDGIFTGKTVDFAILDPSGHAIFIQTGTSAAAALTASFDPQTMEVQLPYQVSVALKDAAGQELDRQERTIYRWDRPTTLPQNGPVLVDGQPFFPVIAYHAYISDYPYLKDIGINTVQGNSLKNLEEIQAMLNAAQANGLKVLVQMYSGMKVKENFDLTRSIVTRFKDHPAVLGYMIMDEPVANDIAQQDLLDAYKLIRSIDPNHPTYMVEAFDFAYRSVGQATDILVTDVYPFNRNMPITSVGDGMRSAISAVDNVKPVWSVLQTFRLPSSGWHYLPTIGEVRNMAYQALLAGSKGMAYYSINDPGWSLKNSELWPGLVQFKDELALMGGLVTKGSKIHESVSGLVQWGVWQEGSEQYAVAINTTGEEQDVVIPLDQTGNKVELLYGAETAQFIKWDAELTAHLEPWQTLVYHMTPILNGWQVAQNLIQDGHWQAQAGHLLEKLQKLVGNLSATQPITKQAVDMATNFLRELSHLEAWVDSQSDDVLEGKREQLLASIEQVRQLVQQIVPFLVQLNVQATTLQVAPGDVWEMTIQVCNTSDKKVDNVRISVSLPDAWNTPNIYKDVGILSSGQSFTFTESFTMPDAIPTGSYPVTAKAEYKYKAMLLVAEYTEIVEVAPLITAKLTPNQMDLHKAGMYPFTIELSNNAVRALNVELEASDTESGLSFDLAPSVDLALRETKTVQGYVTIPSSVIQAVFSAQVAVRVGGALYSTLPLNISVDPNLIYNPGFEKQTLGANHPVGWSMRASIWDKGTAHSGQASARLDPDANNTFNVINTDTPKAVPVIPGHRYVLTGWVKNSSTAGSVALGVREANAGGVIIKYTWTETQLNSDWTKVTVDFTASADTSTAWVYFKMDQNTNGPAWVDDLELLEADPSLIYNPGFEEQASGANRPDGWNMRAGVWDKGMAYNGQASARLDPDTNNVDNVINTETTKAVPVIPGHRYLLTGWVKNNSTTGSVLLGVREADANRVTVTYTWTETQLNGDLCPITVELGLRPCV
;
A
#
# COMPACT_ATOMS: atom_id res chain seq x y z
N MET A 1 -3.42 -77.73 -39.24
CA MET A 1 -3.51 -76.58 -38.29
C MET A 1 -3.17 -76.92 -36.82
N LYS A 2 -2.25 -77.85 -36.52
CA LYS A 2 -1.75 -78.06 -35.14
C LYS A 2 -0.22 -77.91 -34.97
N THR A 3 0.53 -77.77 -36.05
CA THR A 3 2.00 -77.61 -36.01
C THR A 3 2.48 -76.16 -36.14
N VAL A 4 1.63 -75.22 -36.61
CA VAL A 4 2.01 -73.80 -36.78
C VAL A 4 1.83 -72.98 -35.48
N ARG A 5 1.00 -73.43 -34.53
CA ARG A 5 0.76 -72.70 -33.27
C ARG A 5 1.86 -72.86 -32.22
N LYS A 6 2.75 -73.87 -32.33
CA LYS A 6 3.84 -74.06 -31.37
C LYS A 6 5.12 -73.29 -31.71
N SER A 7 5.39 -73.01 -32.97
CA SER A 7 6.55 -72.17 -33.35
C SER A 7 6.34 -70.69 -33.08
N CYS A 8 5.12 -70.14 -33.25
CA CYS A 8 4.86 -68.73 -32.95
C CYS A 8 4.90 -68.41 -31.45
N PHE A 9 4.53 -69.35 -30.57
CA PHE A 9 4.57 -69.11 -29.13
C PHE A 9 6.00 -69.17 -28.57
N ALA A 10 6.84 -70.07 -29.09
CA ALA A 10 8.26 -70.12 -28.72
C ALA A 10 9.05 -68.89 -29.21
N MET A 11 8.70 -68.35 -30.39
CA MET A 11 9.32 -67.14 -30.93
C MET A 11 8.88 -65.88 -30.18
N PHE A 12 7.64 -65.83 -29.69
CA PHE A 12 7.15 -64.72 -28.86
C PHE A 12 7.78 -64.71 -27.46
N VAL A 13 7.97 -65.89 -26.85
CA VAL A 13 8.64 -65.99 -25.54
C VAL A 13 10.15 -65.70 -25.65
N ALA A 14 10.81 -66.11 -26.74
CA ALA A 14 12.21 -65.75 -26.99
C ALA A 14 12.39 -64.25 -27.27
N LEU A 15 11.45 -63.60 -27.96
CA LEU A 15 11.47 -62.15 -28.21
C LEU A 15 11.20 -61.35 -26.92
N CYS A 16 10.32 -61.83 -26.04
CA CYS A 16 10.09 -61.22 -24.73
C CYS A 16 11.30 -61.38 -23.78
N LEU A 17 12.01 -62.52 -23.83
CA LEU A 17 13.24 -62.71 -23.04
C LEU A 17 14.43 -61.92 -23.60
N LEU A 18 14.53 -61.71 -24.91
CA LEU A 18 15.54 -60.84 -25.52
C LEU A 18 15.26 -59.35 -25.25
N LEU A 19 14.00 -58.91 -25.20
CA LEU A 19 13.64 -57.57 -24.75
C LEU A 19 13.92 -57.36 -23.25
N GLN A 20 13.73 -58.38 -22.41
CA GLN A 20 14.08 -58.30 -20.98
C GLN A 20 15.59 -58.28 -20.72
N VAL A 21 16.41 -58.88 -21.60
CA VAL A 21 17.88 -58.82 -21.49
C VAL A 21 18.46 -57.54 -22.10
N MET A 22 17.83 -56.91 -23.10
CA MET A 22 18.25 -55.60 -23.62
C MET A 22 17.79 -54.41 -22.77
N LEU A 23 16.73 -54.54 -21.96
CA LEU A 23 16.35 -53.56 -20.94
C LEU A 23 17.17 -53.66 -19.63
N ALA A 24 18.07 -54.65 -19.53
CA ALA A 24 18.93 -54.88 -18.35
C ALA A 24 20.40 -54.47 -18.56
N CYS A 25 20.73 -53.84 -19.70
CA CYS A 25 22.06 -53.27 -19.95
C CYS A 25 21.97 -51.78 -20.33
N VAL A 26 21.32 -50.98 -19.49
CA VAL A 26 21.80 -49.61 -19.27
C VAL A 26 22.89 -49.76 -18.19
N PRO A 27 24.13 -49.29 -18.38
CA PRO A 27 25.05 -49.22 -17.26
C PRO A 27 24.37 -48.34 -16.22
N SER A 28 24.01 -48.91 -15.06
CA SER A 28 23.69 -48.07 -13.91
C SER A 28 24.89 -47.16 -13.76
N ALA A 29 24.68 -45.85 -13.88
CA ALA A 29 25.62 -44.89 -13.33
C ALA A 29 26.01 -45.43 -11.96
N ALA A 30 27.31 -45.61 -11.73
CA ALA A 30 27.80 -46.03 -10.43
C ALA A 30 27.10 -45.14 -9.40
N SER A 31 26.24 -45.75 -8.58
CA SER A 31 25.62 -45.03 -7.48
C SER A 31 26.78 -44.57 -6.64
N ALA A 32 27.03 -43.26 -6.66
CA ALA A 32 27.77 -42.64 -5.58
C ALA A 32 27.09 -43.12 -4.29
N ASP A 33 27.87 -43.70 -3.38
CA ASP A 33 27.41 -44.13 -2.07
C ASP A 33 26.91 -42.87 -1.34
N PHE A 34 25.63 -42.51 -1.53
CA PHE A 34 24.99 -41.52 -0.68
C PHE A 34 25.01 -42.06 0.73
N ALA A 35 25.53 -41.30 1.69
CA ALA A 35 25.49 -41.67 3.09
C ALA A 35 24.04 -41.99 3.48
N THR A 36 23.76 -43.28 3.70
CA THR A 36 22.43 -43.86 3.99
C THR A 36 21.96 -43.59 5.42
N ASP A 37 22.62 -42.66 6.13
CA ASP A 37 22.39 -42.45 7.54
C ASP A 37 21.33 -41.38 7.76
N ASN A 38 20.34 -41.72 8.58
CA ASN A 38 19.34 -40.80 9.06
C ASN A 38 20.01 -39.66 9.84
N LEU A 39 19.78 -38.42 9.42
CA LEU A 39 20.38 -37.23 10.05
C LEU A 39 19.78 -36.94 11.44
N LEU A 40 18.63 -37.55 11.74
CA LEU A 40 18.02 -37.46 13.06
C LEU A 40 18.73 -38.39 14.05
N THR A 41 18.92 -37.88 15.26
CA THR A 41 19.28 -38.69 16.42
C THR A 41 18.00 -39.22 17.10
N ASN A 42 18.05 -40.47 17.57
CA ASN A 42 16.89 -41.17 18.15
C ASN A 42 15.61 -41.15 17.26
N PRO A 43 15.71 -41.58 15.98
CA PRO A 43 14.61 -41.43 15.01
C PRO A 43 13.37 -42.30 15.28
N GLY A 44 13.56 -43.49 15.85
CA GLY A 44 12.47 -44.38 16.30
C GLY A 44 12.16 -44.22 17.78
N PHE A 45 12.63 -43.15 18.44
CA PHE A 45 12.26 -42.80 19.83
C PHE A 45 12.57 -43.83 20.94
N GLU A 46 13.33 -44.88 20.61
CA GLU A 46 13.70 -45.99 21.51
C GLU A 46 14.53 -45.58 22.73
N ASN A 47 15.31 -44.50 22.62
CA ASN A 47 16.02 -43.94 23.76
C ASN A 47 15.10 -42.96 24.49
N ALA A 48 14.33 -43.49 25.45
CA ALA A 48 13.40 -42.71 26.26
C ALA A 48 13.55 -43.00 27.76
N SER A 49 13.50 -41.95 28.59
CA SER A 49 13.50 -42.05 30.05
C SER A 49 12.37 -41.18 30.61
N GLY A 50 11.50 -41.76 31.45
CA GLY A 50 10.39 -41.03 32.06
C GLY A 50 9.35 -40.48 31.06
N GLY A 51 9.24 -41.06 29.86
CA GLY A 51 8.34 -40.60 28.80
C GLY A 51 8.89 -39.46 27.94
N LEU A 52 10.16 -39.08 28.11
CA LEU A 52 10.86 -38.11 27.26
C LEU A 52 11.73 -38.85 26.25
N ALA A 53 11.63 -38.52 24.96
CA ALA A 53 12.56 -39.03 23.95
C ALA A 53 13.82 -38.15 23.90
N ASP A 54 15.00 -38.77 24.03
CA ASP A 54 16.28 -38.06 23.98
C ASP A 54 16.46 -37.31 22.66
N ASN A 55 17.03 -36.10 22.72
CA ASN A 55 17.34 -35.21 21.59
C ASN A 55 16.16 -34.65 20.79
N TRP A 56 14.93 -34.80 21.28
CA TRP A 56 13.73 -34.18 20.70
C TRP A 56 13.19 -33.06 21.60
N GLN A 57 12.77 -31.96 20.97
CA GLN A 57 12.16 -30.81 21.64
C GLN A 57 10.64 -30.83 21.50
N ALA A 58 9.93 -30.78 22.63
CA ALA A 58 8.48 -30.57 22.67
C ALA A 58 8.16 -29.06 22.74
N ILE A 59 7.22 -28.60 21.92
CA ILE A 59 6.75 -27.22 21.87
C ILE A 59 5.23 -27.25 21.60
N GLY A 60 4.51 -26.26 22.11
CA GLY A 60 3.04 -26.24 22.11
C GLY A 60 2.44 -27.08 23.26
N ASP A 61 3.21 -28.01 23.82
CA ASP A 61 2.98 -28.71 25.09
C ASP A 61 4.34 -29.12 25.71
N SER A 62 4.33 -29.80 26.86
CA SER A 62 5.52 -30.32 27.52
C SER A 62 5.60 -31.85 27.48
N TRP A 63 6.84 -32.34 27.51
CA TRP A 63 7.12 -33.75 27.72
C TRP A 63 6.49 -34.25 29.04
N GLY A 64 5.85 -35.42 29.00
CA GLY A 64 5.18 -36.01 30.16
C GLY A 64 3.73 -35.54 30.36
N ASN A 65 3.24 -34.58 29.57
CA ASN A 65 1.84 -34.16 29.53
C ASN A 65 1.17 -34.64 28.24
N GLY A 66 0.81 -33.75 27.31
CA GLY A 66 0.25 -34.12 26.01
C GLY A 66 1.25 -34.70 25.02
N ILE A 67 2.56 -34.64 25.28
CA ILE A 67 3.59 -35.24 24.43
C ILE A 67 4.39 -36.25 25.26
N GLN A 68 4.43 -37.51 24.82
CA GLN A 68 5.12 -38.58 25.54
C GLN A 68 5.71 -39.61 24.56
N SER A 69 6.87 -40.17 24.91
CA SER A 69 7.35 -41.43 24.32
C SER A 69 6.74 -42.62 25.06
N VAL A 70 5.94 -43.44 24.37
CA VAL A 70 5.12 -44.52 24.96
C VAL A 70 5.12 -45.76 24.08
N GLN A 71 4.83 -46.93 24.69
CA GLN A 71 4.92 -48.23 23.99
C GLN A 71 3.78 -48.43 22.99
N GLU A 72 2.59 -47.95 23.30
CA GLU A 72 1.41 -48.02 22.45
C GLU A 72 1.51 -47.17 21.17
N ALA A 73 2.47 -46.23 21.13
CA ALA A 73 2.79 -45.43 19.95
C ALA A 73 3.87 -46.06 19.06
N ALA A 74 4.38 -47.25 19.41
CA ALA A 74 5.38 -47.95 18.60
C ALA A 74 4.73 -48.59 17.36
N TYR A 75 5.30 -48.27 16.19
CA TYR A 75 5.09 -48.96 14.92
C TYR A 75 6.13 -50.07 14.75
N THR A 76 7.41 -49.76 14.99
CA THR A 76 8.48 -50.73 15.18
C THR A 76 9.19 -50.49 16.51
N GLY A 77 10.08 -51.38 16.94
CA GLY A 77 10.75 -51.23 18.23
C GLY A 77 9.81 -51.33 19.43
N SER A 78 10.10 -50.56 20.48
CA SER A 78 9.41 -50.60 21.78
C SER A 78 8.72 -49.28 22.14
N TYR A 79 9.06 -48.16 21.51
CA TYR A 79 8.53 -46.84 21.85
C TYR A 79 8.26 -46.01 20.59
N GLY A 80 7.22 -45.19 20.63
CA GLY A 80 7.00 -44.12 19.66
C GLY A 80 6.50 -42.85 20.36
N ILE A 81 6.31 -41.76 19.61
CA ILE A 81 5.79 -40.51 20.17
C ILE A 81 4.27 -40.48 20.08
N SER A 82 3.63 -40.31 21.23
CA SER A 82 2.25 -39.87 21.33
C SER A 82 2.17 -38.36 21.50
N ILE A 83 1.42 -37.71 20.61
CA ILE A 83 0.99 -36.32 20.73
C ILE A 83 -0.52 -36.33 20.89
N GLN A 84 -0.99 -35.96 22.07
CA GLN A 84 -2.39 -35.85 22.43
C GLN A 84 -2.67 -34.44 22.91
N THR A 85 -3.62 -33.77 22.25
CA THR A 85 -4.18 -32.53 22.76
C THR A 85 -5.65 -32.50 22.46
N ALA A 86 -6.40 -31.80 23.29
CA ALA A 86 -7.76 -31.45 22.92
C ALA A 86 -8.01 -29.94 22.91
N THR A 87 -6.94 -29.16 22.82
CA THR A 87 -6.97 -27.75 22.47
C THR A 87 -6.25 -27.51 21.15
N SER A 88 -6.55 -26.41 20.46
CA SER A 88 -5.87 -26.05 19.22
C SER A 88 -4.50 -25.38 19.47
N ASN A 89 -3.70 -25.91 20.41
CA ASN A 89 -2.33 -25.46 20.70
C ASN A 89 -1.30 -25.95 19.67
N ASN A 90 -1.73 -26.82 18.75
CA ASN A 90 -0.91 -27.41 17.69
C ASN A 90 0.40 -27.99 18.25
N PRO A 91 0.39 -29.04 19.08
CA PRO A 91 1.61 -29.57 19.69
C PRO A 91 2.50 -30.25 18.66
N TRP A 92 3.81 -30.18 18.88
CA TRP A 92 4.79 -30.83 18.02
C TRP A 92 6.04 -31.27 18.76
N VAL A 93 6.73 -32.25 18.18
CA VAL A 93 8.11 -32.60 18.50
C VAL A 93 9.03 -32.21 17.35
N SER A 94 10.23 -31.73 17.67
CA SER A 94 11.18 -31.31 16.64
C SER A 94 12.62 -31.64 16.96
N GLN A 95 13.41 -31.76 15.89
CA GLN A 95 14.87 -31.80 15.94
C GLN A 95 15.41 -30.83 14.88
N ILE A 96 16.51 -30.15 15.21
CA ILE A 96 17.25 -29.30 14.25
C ILE A 96 18.56 -29.99 13.89
N VAL A 97 18.84 -30.12 12.60
CA VAL A 97 20.02 -30.81 12.09
C VAL A 97 20.71 -29.97 11.02
N PRO A 98 22.04 -30.11 10.84
CA PRO A 98 22.75 -29.43 9.76
C PRO A 98 22.33 -29.96 8.39
N VAL A 99 22.23 -29.06 7.41
CA VAL A 99 21.94 -29.37 6.01
C VAL A 99 22.79 -28.51 5.08
N GLU A 100 22.87 -28.93 3.84
CA GLU A 100 23.51 -28.23 2.74
C GLU A 100 22.44 -27.53 1.91
N GLU A 101 22.63 -26.24 1.63
CA GLU A 101 21.80 -25.49 0.69
C GLU A 101 21.80 -26.16 -0.69
N ASP A 102 20.69 -26.07 -1.42
CA ASP A 102 20.50 -26.66 -2.75
C ASP A 102 20.63 -28.20 -2.83
N ALA A 103 20.86 -28.90 -1.71
CA ALA A 103 20.71 -30.35 -1.63
C ALA A 103 19.24 -30.73 -1.39
N THR A 104 18.84 -31.93 -1.83
CA THR A 104 17.47 -32.43 -1.62
C THR A 104 17.43 -33.36 -0.42
N TYR A 105 16.42 -33.16 0.42
CA TYR A 105 16.19 -33.92 1.64
C TYR A 105 14.80 -34.55 1.63
N LYS A 106 14.73 -35.80 2.08
CA LYS A 106 13.48 -36.54 2.28
C LYS A 106 13.17 -36.67 3.75
N PHE A 107 11.94 -36.35 4.10
CA PHE A 107 11.35 -36.36 5.43
C PHE A 107 10.30 -37.47 5.44
N ASP A 108 10.47 -38.48 6.29
CA ASP A 108 9.56 -39.61 6.43
C ASP A 108 9.19 -39.82 7.90
N SER A 109 8.01 -40.40 8.14
CA SER A 109 7.61 -40.94 9.44
C SER A 109 6.37 -41.81 9.27
N TRP A 110 6.24 -42.84 10.11
CA TRP A 110 4.97 -43.52 10.29
C TRP A 110 4.09 -42.74 11.26
N PHE A 111 2.79 -42.68 10.97
CA PHE A 111 1.83 -42.06 11.85
C PHE A 111 0.51 -42.84 11.92
N LYS A 112 -0.20 -42.66 13.02
CA LYS A 112 -1.53 -43.21 13.26
C LYS A 112 -2.37 -42.22 14.06
N THR A 113 -3.61 -42.00 13.66
CA THR A 113 -4.48 -41.00 14.31
C THR A 113 -5.60 -41.64 15.11
N MET A 114 -6.06 -40.96 16.16
CA MET A 114 -7.20 -41.37 16.98
C MET A 114 -8.03 -40.12 17.26
N SER A 115 -9.24 -40.07 16.69
CA SER A 115 -10.20 -38.98 16.90
C SER A 115 -9.66 -37.58 16.58
N VAL A 116 -8.88 -37.45 15.50
CA VAL A 116 -8.32 -36.15 15.08
C VAL A 116 -9.37 -35.30 14.36
N SER A 117 -9.54 -34.04 14.78
CA SER A 117 -10.47 -33.09 14.13
C SER A 117 -9.81 -32.10 13.17
N GLY A 118 -8.48 -32.15 13.06
CA GLY A 118 -7.66 -31.26 12.21
C GLY A 118 -6.73 -32.04 11.28
N ASN A 119 -5.55 -31.50 11.01
CA ASN A 119 -4.56 -32.16 10.16
C ASN A 119 -3.40 -32.75 10.97
N VAL A 120 -2.70 -33.72 10.39
CA VAL A 120 -1.42 -34.22 10.89
C VAL A 120 -0.38 -34.02 9.80
N GLY A 121 0.86 -33.71 10.17
CA GLY A 121 1.93 -33.66 9.18
C GLY A 121 3.18 -32.96 9.68
N TYR A 122 3.87 -32.31 8.74
CA TYR A 122 5.17 -31.70 8.95
C TYR A 122 5.10 -30.18 8.95
N LYS A 123 5.87 -29.57 9.85
CA LYS A 123 6.44 -28.23 9.63
C LYS A 123 7.92 -28.42 9.33
N ILE A 124 8.47 -27.65 8.40
CA ILE A 124 9.89 -27.69 8.06
C ILE A 124 10.38 -26.25 8.00
N GLU A 125 11.47 -25.93 8.69
CA GLU A 125 12.04 -24.59 8.71
C GLU A 125 13.54 -24.64 8.45
N PHE A 126 14.01 -23.90 7.46
CA PHE A 126 15.42 -23.78 7.11
C PHE A 126 16.01 -22.53 7.73
N TYR A 127 17.22 -22.64 8.27
CA TYR A 127 17.90 -21.58 8.99
C TYR A 127 19.35 -21.39 8.52
N LYS A 128 19.87 -20.16 8.67
CA LYS A 128 21.29 -19.82 8.46
C LYS A 128 22.20 -20.32 9.58
N GLY A 129 21.63 -20.55 10.77
CA GLY A 129 22.33 -21.02 11.97
C GLY A 129 21.48 -22.01 12.77
N PRO A 130 22.05 -22.64 13.81
CA PRO A 130 21.36 -23.65 14.61
C PRO A 130 20.32 -23.06 15.58
N GLU A 131 20.29 -21.74 15.76
CA GLU A 131 19.30 -21.05 16.59
C GLU A 131 18.06 -20.69 15.78
N LYS A 132 16.88 -21.07 16.29
CA LYS A 132 15.57 -20.85 15.65
C LYS A 132 15.08 -19.40 15.88
N THR A 133 15.73 -18.41 15.27
CA THR A 133 15.36 -16.98 15.37
C THR A 133 14.63 -16.47 14.13
N ALA A 134 13.88 -15.38 14.24
CA ALA A 134 13.19 -14.76 13.10
C ALA A 134 14.19 -14.22 12.05
N GLU A 135 15.32 -13.65 12.46
CA GLU A 135 16.36 -13.16 11.54
C GLU A 135 17.15 -14.30 10.87
N GLY A 136 17.27 -15.45 11.55
CA GLY A 136 17.97 -16.62 11.05
C GLY A 136 17.16 -17.49 10.10
N LEU A 137 15.83 -17.32 10.06
CA LEU A 137 14.92 -18.12 9.23
C LEU A 137 15.14 -17.79 7.75
N VAL A 138 15.48 -18.81 6.96
CA VAL A 138 15.61 -18.72 5.50
C VAL A 138 14.25 -18.92 4.83
N ARG A 139 13.57 -20.02 5.16
CA ARG A 139 12.24 -20.35 4.61
C ARG A 139 11.55 -21.41 5.45
N GLN A 140 10.22 -21.45 5.45
CA GLN A 140 9.43 -22.48 6.12
C GLN A 140 8.39 -23.11 5.18
N PHE A 141 8.05 -24.36 5.44
CA PHE A 141 7.09 -25.15 4.69
C PHE A 141 6.18 -25.91 5.64
N THR A 142 4.98 -26.25 5.17
CA THR A 142 4.05 -27.15 5.87
C THR A 142 3.53 -28.18 4.89
N TYR A 143 3.46 -29.44 5.33
CA TYR A 143 2.96 -30.54 4.53
C TYR A 143 2.02 -31.39 5.37
N TYR A 144 0.80 -31.61 4.88
CA TYR A 144 -0.22 -32.38 5.59
C TYR A 144 -0.35 -33.79 5.02
N ALA A 145 -0.66 -34.74 5.89
CA ALA A 145 -1.16 -36.05 5.49
C ALA A 145 -2.48 -35.88 4.71
N PRO A 146 -2.73 -36.66 3.64
CA PRO A 146 -4.02 -36.68 2.98
C PRO A 146 -5.16 -37.03 3.95
N ALA A 147 -6.30 -36.36 3.84
CA ALA A 147 -7.41 -36.50 4.79
C ALA A 147 -7.93 -37.95 4.87
N GLU A 148 -7.86 -38.70 3.77
CA GLU A 148 -8.24 -40.11 3.68
C GLU A 148 -7.34 -41.06 4.48
N THR A 149 -6.15 -40.62 4.89
CA THR A 149 -5.21 -41.41 5.71
C THR A 149 -5.39 -41.16 7.22
N LEU A 150 -6.39 -40.35 7.61
CA LEU A 150 -6.79 -40.10 8.99
C LEU A 150 -7.84 -41.13 9.49
N ASP A 151 -7.62 -42.42 9.18
CA ASP A 151 -8.57 -43.53 9.39
C ASP A 151 -8.26 -44.39 10.63
N GLY A 152 -7.25 -44.00 11.39
CA GLY A 152 -6.74 -44.72 12.55
C GLY A 152 -5.98 -46.00 12.27
N GLN A 153 -5.54 -46.22 11.03
CA GLN A 153 -4.49 -47.19 10.69
C GLN A 153 -3.11 -46.51 10.67
N TRP A 154 -2.06 -47.33 10.68
CA TRP A 154 -0.69 -46.84 10.45
C TRP A 154 -0.49 -46.53 8.98
N HIS A 155 -0.06 -45.30 8.69
CA HIS A 155 0.30 -44.85 7.35
C HIS A 155 1.67 -44.19 7.39
N GLN A 156 2.38 -44.25 6.26
CA GLN A 156 3.62 -43.51 6.09
C GLN A 156 3.32 -42.16 5.44
N ILE A 157 3.79 -41.07 6.05
CA ILE A 157 3.86 -39.77 5.40
C ILE A 157 5.30 -39.55 4.91
N SER A 158 5.42 -39.00 3.70
CA SER A 158 6.69 -38.80 3.01
C SER A 158 6.67 -37.48 2.26
N TYR A 159 7.73 -36.70 2.40
CA TYR A 159 7.87 -35.40 1.75
C TYR A 159 9.32 -35.15 1.37
N GLU A 160 9.56 -34.72 0.14
CA GLU A 160 10.90 -34.42 -0.37
C GLU A 160 11.01 -32.94 -0.72
N ARG A 161 12.09 -32.28 -0.29
CA ARG A 161 12.32 -30.86 -0.50
C ARG A 161 13.78 -30.50 -0.73
N LEU A 162 13.98 -29.57 -1.67
CA LEU A 162 15.23 -28.86 -1.89
C LEU A 162 15.45 -27.86 -0.73
N ALA A 163 16.64 -27.88 -0.13
CA ALA A 163 17.05 -26.86 0.82
C ALA A 163 17.23 -25.52 0.09
N PRO A 164 16.62 -24.42 0.54
CA PRO A 164 16.72 -23.13 -0.13
C PRO A 164 18.14 -22.56 -0.06
N PRO A 165 18.54 -21.69 -1.02
CA PRO A 165 19.81 -20.97 -0.96
C PRO A 165 19.98 -20.25 0.39
N GLY A 166 21.18 -20.33 0.97
CA GLY A 166 21.53 -19.79 2.28
C GLY A 166 21.20 -20.70 3.47
N ALA A 167 20.52 -21.85 3.27
CA ALA A 167 20.22 -22.79 4.34
C ALA A 167 21.47 -23.56 4.82
N LYS A 168 21.63 -23.65 6.14
CA LYS A 168 22.68 -24.43 6.80
C LYS A 168 22.13 -25.41 7.84
N TYR A 169 20.89 -25.21 8.28
CA TYR A 169 20.19 -26.07 9.23
C TYR A 169 18.73 -26.24 8.82
N VAL A 170 18.13 -27.37 9.17
CA VAL A 170 16.69 -27.59 9.04
C VAL A 170 16.12 -28.07 10.36
N ALA A 171 15.02 -27.45 10.80
CA ALA A 171 14.19 -27.93 11.88
C ALA A 171 13.03 -28.75 11.30
N PHE A 172 12.99 -30.03 11.64
CA PHE A 172 11.94 -30.96 11.22
C PHE A 172 10.95 -31.16 12.38
N TYR A 173 9.68 -30.82 12.14
CA TYR A 173 8.62 -30.90 13.13
C TYR A 173 7.60 -31.97 12.75
N LEU A 174 7.35 -32.92 13.65
CA LEU A 174 6.20 -33.82 13.58
C LEU A 174 5.06 -33.19 14.38
N ARG A 175 3.93 -32.93 13.72
CA ARG A 175 2.93 -31.98 14.24
C ARG A 175 1.50 -32.46 14.09
N LEU A 176 0.73 -32.22 15.14
CA LEU A 176 -0.73 -32.26 15.13
C LEU A 176 -1.27 -30.83 14.95
N TYR A 177 -1.99 -30.58 13.86
CA TYR A 177 -2.65 -29.31 13.53
C TYR A 177 -4.15 -29.39 13.86
N GLY A 178 -4.46 -29.60 15.13
CA GLY A 178 -5.84 -29.77 15.60
C GLY A 178 -5.88 -30.43 16.97
N THR A 179 -6.99 -31.09 17.27
CA THR A 179 -7.20 -31.88 18.48
C THR A 179 -7.26 -33.36 18.15
N GLY A 180 -7.17 -34.20 19.17
CA GLY A 180 -7.13 -35.66 19.08
C GLY A 180 -5.77 -36.20 19.52
N THR A 181 -5.52 -37.46 19.17
CA THR A 181 -4.23 -38.11 19.41
C THR A 181 -3.62 -38.53 18.09
N VAL A 182 -2.32 -38.30 17.93
CA VAL A 182 -1.51 -38.87 16.86
C VAL A 182 -0.31 -39.58 17.46
N TYR A 183 -0.04 -40.77 16.96
CA TYR A 183 1.19 -41.49 17.18
C TYR A 183 2.12 -41.28 16.00
N PHE A 184 3.39 -41.03 16.27
CA PHE A 184 4.46 -40.99 15.29
C PHE A 184 5.55 -41.98 15.68
N ASP A 185 6.12 -42.65 14.70
CA ASP A 185 7.26 -43.52 14.88
C ASP A 185 8.13 -43.58 13.61
N ASP A 186 9.35 -44.09 13.73
CA ASP A 186 10.30 -44.28 12.63
C ASP A 186 10.50 -43.02 11.77
N ALA A 187 10.79 -41.89 12.43
CA ALA A 187 11.06 -40.63 11.74
C ALA A 187 12.38 -40.68 10.99
N SER A 188 12.44 -40.13 9.79
CA SER A 188 13.67 -40.07 9.00
C SER A 188 13.85 -38.73 8.31
N LEU A 189 15.08 -38.24 8.34
CA LEU A 189 15.53 -37.14 7.51
C LEU A 189 16.82 -37.57 6.82
N MET A 190 16.76 -37.75 5.51
CA MET A 190 17.88 -38.23 4.71
C MET A 190 18.18 -37.25 3.58
N LYS A 191 19.46 -37.01 3.32
CA LYS A 191 19.88 -36.35 2.08
C LYS A 191 19.68 -37.34 0.93
N THR A 192 18.79 -37.02 -0.01
CA THR A 192 18.48 -37.87 -1.16
C THR A 192 19.20 -37.44 -2.43
N LYS A 193 19.62 -36.18 -2.52
CA LYS A 193 20.45 -35.67 -3.61
C LYS A 193 21.42 -34.63 -3.07
N ASP A 194 22.67 -34.70 -3.52
CA ASP A 194 23.65 -33.65 -3.27
C ASP A 194 23.23 -32.34 -3.95
N LYS A 195 23.84 -31.24 -3.50
CA LYS A 195 23.77 -29.98 -4.21
C LYS A 195 24.23 -30.20 -5.66
N PRO A 196 23.44 -29.79 -6.67
CA PRO A 196 23.83 -29.95 -8.05
C PRO A 196 25.10 -29.14 -8.33
N GLN A 197 26.07 -29.75 -9.03
CA GLN A 197 27.30 -29.07 -9.46
C GLN A 197 27.05 -28.18 -10.66
N ILE A 198 25.90 -28.34 -11.33
CA ILE A 198 25.47 -27.58 -12.50
C ILE A 198 24.09 -26.98 -12.19
N VAL A 199 23.90 -25.69 -12.47
CA VAL A 199 22.56 -25.09 -12.54
C VAL A 199 22.33 -24.64 -13.98
N VAL A 200 21.35 -25.23 -14.64
CA VAL A 200 21.03 -24.97 -16.06
C VAL A 200 19.82 -24.04 -16.15
N ASN A 201 20.05 -22.87 -16.72
CA ASN A 201 19.03 -21.93 -17.13
C ASN A 201 19.03 -21.80 -18.65
N THR A 202 17.89 -21.43 -19.19
CA THR A 202 17.78 -21.00 -20.58
C THR A 202 17.20 -19.61 -20.60
N ASN A 203 17.51 -18.82 -21.62
CA ASN A 203 16.98 -17.46 -21.64
C ASN A 203 15.45 -17.45 -21.81
N GLN A 204 14.90 -18.43 -22.54
CA GLN A 204 13.46 -18.72 -22.64
C GLN A 204 13.18 -20.21 -22.42
N VAL A 205 11.96 -20.57 -22.04
CA VAL A 205 11.49 -21.98 -22.07
C VAL A 205 10.61 -22.23 -23.29
N TYR A 206 9.76 -21.27 -23.62
CA TYR A 206 8.97 -21.24 -24.84
C TYR A 206 9.59 -20.25 -25.83
N TYR A 207 10.25 -20.77 -26.86
CA TYR A 207 10.89 -19.99 -27.91
C TYR A 207 9.89 -19.69 -29.02
N TYR A 208 9.63 -18.40 -29.27
CA TYR A 208 8.76 -18.01 -30.37
C TYR A 208 9.44 -18.18 -31.74
N PRO A 209 8.68 -18.41 -32.83
CA PRO A 209 9.25 -18.66 -34.15
C PRO A 209 10.11 -17.51 -34.70
N ASP A 210 9.87 -16.28 -34.26
CA ASP A 210 10.60 -15.06 -34.63
C ASP A 210 11.96 -14.91 -33.91
N LEU A 211 12.26 -15.74 -32.91
CA LEU A 211 13.57 -15.72 -32.24
C LEU A 211 14.62 -16.43 -33.10
N THR A 212 15.79 -15.81 -33.23
CA THR A 212 16.94 -16.33 -34.00
C THR A 212 18.10 -16.79 -33.12
N GLU A 213 18.01 -16.57 -31.81
CA GLU A 213 19.03 -16.98 -30.85
C GLU A 213 18.37 -17.47 -29.56
N GLY A 214 18.82 -18.63 -29.08
CA GLY A 214 18.57 -19.12 -27.73
C GLY A 214 19.88 -19.28 -26.99
N LYS A 215 19.84 -19.17 -25.67
CA LYS A 215 21.01 -19.27 -24.78
C LYS A 215 20.75 -20.29 -23.69
N ILE A 216 21.78 -21.08 -23.40
CA ILE A 216 21.88 -21.99 -22.26
C ILE A 216 22.90 -21.38 -21.31
N ASP A 217 22.43 -20.86 -20.18
CA ASP A 217 23.25 -20.26 -19.14
C ASP A 217 23.47 -21.26 -18.02
N VAL A 218 24.73 -21.52 -17.70
CA VAL A 218 25.14 -22.54 -16.73
C VAL A 218 25.94 -21.89 -15.63
N GLN A 219 25.52 -22.11 -14.39
CA GLN A 219 26.35 -21.85 -13.22
C GLN A 219 26.95 -23.17 -12.75
N LEU A 220 28.26 -23.19 -12.50
CA LEU A 220 28.97 -24.37 -12.03
C LEU A 220 29.49 -24.18 -10.62
N ALA A 221 29.25 -25.18 -9.77
CA ALA A 221 29.82 -25.30 -8.44
C ALA A 221 30.37 -26.73 -8.26
N PRO A 222 31.53 -27.06 -8.85
CA PRO A 222 32.14 -28.38 -8.68
C PRO A 222 32.33 -28.71 -7.20
N GLU A 223 32.08 -29.95 -6.80
CA GLU A 223 32.12 -30.38 -5.40
C GLU A 223 33.52 -30.17 -4.76
N ASP A 224 34.58 -30.38 -5.54
CA ASP A 224 35.96 -30.15 -5.13
C ASP A 224 36.42 -28.68 -5.22
N GLY A 225 35.57 -27.78 -5.74
CA GLY A 225 35.89 -26.37 -5.98
C GLY A 225 36.90 -26.13 -7.10
N ILE A 226 37.29 -27.15 -7.87
CA ILE A 226 38.33 -27.05 -8.90
C ILE A 226 37.70 -27.04 -10.30
N PHE A 227 37.97 -26.00 -11.08
CA PHE A 227 37.54 -25.93 -12.49
C PHE A 227 38.58 -26.50 -13.47
N THR A 228 39.87 -26.38 -13.15
CA THR A 228 40.98 -26.75 -14.05
C THR A 228 40.92 -28.22 -14.45
N GLY A 229 41.01 -28.49 -15.75
CA GLY A 229 40.97 -29.85 -16.32
C GLY A 229 39.56 -30.42 -16.47
N LYS A 230 38.53 -29.79 -15.91
CA LYS A 230 37.13 -30.17 -16.13
C LYS A 230 36.57 -29.56 -17.41
N THR A 231 35.62 -30.25 -18.03
CA THR A 231 34.94 -29.79 -19.25
C THR A 231 33.43 -29.88 -19.10
N VAL A 232 32.71 -29.10 -19.91
CA VAL A 232 31.26 -29.05 -19.98
C VAL A 232 30.82 -29.33 -21.41
N ASP A 233 29.89 -30.27 -21.53
CA ASP A 233 29.23 -30.62 -22.78
C ASP A 233 27.78 -30.13 -22.76
N PHE A 234 27.35 -29.47 -23.83
CA PHE A 234 25.98 -29.01 -24.06
C PHE A 234 25.35 -29.81 -25.20
N ALA A 235 24.10 -30.20 -25.04
CA ALA A 235 23.30 -30.78 -26.11
C ALA A 235 21.85 -30.32 -26.04
N ILE A 236 21.18 -30.25 -27.19
CA ILE A 236 19.71 -30.16 -27.28
C ILE A 236 19.22 -31.35 -28.10
N LEU A 237 18.38 -32.17 -27.49
CA LEU A 237 17.85 -33.41 -28.06
C LEU A 237 16.37 -33.23 -28.41
N ASP A 238 15.97 -33.73 -29.57
CA ASP A 238 14.56 -33.84 -29.97
C ASP A 238 13.86 -35.03 -29.28
N PRO A 239 12.52 -35.20 -29.43
CA PRO A 239 11.80 -36.32 -28.81
C PRO A 239 12.26 -37.72 -29.23
N SER A 240 12.98 -37.86 -30.35
CA SER A 240 13.55 -39.13 -30.83
C SER A 240 14.94 -39.41 -30.23
N GLY A 241 15.50 -38.46 -29.49
CA GLY A 241 16.86 -38.49 -28.96
C GLY A 241 17.93 -38.01 -29.95
N HIS A 242 17.54 -37.45 -31.10
CA HIS A 242 18.48 -36.87 -32.05
C HIS A 242 18.91 -35.47 -31.60
N ALA A 243 20.22 -35.22 -31.60
CA ALA A 243 20.77 -33.94 -31.19
C ALA A 243 20.69 -32.91 -32.32
N ILE A 244 19.97 -31.82 -32.08
CA ILE A 244 19.89 -30.66 -32.98
C ILE A 244 20.97 -29.61 -32.68
N PHE A 245 21.58 -29.68 -31.49
CA PHE A 245 22.71 -28.87 -31.06
C PHE A 245 23.64 -29.72 -30.21
N ILE A 246 24.96 -29.62 -30.45
CA ILE A 246 26.01 -30.26 -29.64
C ILE A 246 27.21 -29.31 -29.55
N GLN A 247 27.71 -29.08 -28.35
CA GLN A 247 28.98 -28.43 -28.09
C GLN A 247 29.72 -29.17 -26.97
N THR A 248 30.83 -29.85 -27.29
CA THR A 248 31.58 -30.68 -26.32
C THR A 248 32.95 -30.08 -25.99
N GLY A 249 33.46 -30.38 -24.79
CA GLY A 249 34.82 -30.03 -24.38
C GLY A 249 35.01 -28.57 -24.00
N THR A 250 33.94 -27.86 -23.63
CA THR A 250 34.04 -26.47 -23.17
C THR A 250 34.74 -26.45 -21.82
N SER A 251 35.83 -25.68 -21.65
CA SER A 251 36.52 -25.60 -20.35
C SER A 251 35.56 -25.14 -19.26
N ALA A 252 35.54 -25.84 -18.12
CA ALA A 252 34.68 -25.48 -17.00
C ALA A 252 35.06 -24.11 -16.41
N ALA A 253 34.06 -23.30 -16.08
CA ALA A 253 34.19 -22.01 -15.39
C ALA A 253 32.95 -21.77 -14.52
N ALA A 254 33.04 -20.88 -13.53
CA ALA A 254 31.94 -20.61 -12.60
C ALA A 254 30.62 -20.24 -13.30
N ALA A 255 30.70 -19.54 -14.43
CA ALA A 255 29.57 -19.27 -15.32
C ALA A 255 29.97 -19.54 -16.78
N LEU A 256 29.09 -20.18 -17.53
CA LEU A 256 29.24 -20.48 -18.95
C LEU A 256 27.93 -20.17 -19.68
N THR A 257 28.03 -19.77 -20.95
CA THR A 257 26.89 -19.59 -21.83
C THR A 257 27.17 -20.28 -23.17
N ALA A 258 26.19 -21.03 -23.67
CA ALA A 258 26.18 -21.56 -25.03
C ALA A 258 24.98 -21.01 -25.80
N SER A 259 25.20 -20.52 -27.02
CA SER A 259 24.12 -20.05 -27.90
C SER A 259 23.73 -21.16 -28.89
N PHE A 260 22.45 -21.27 -29.21
CA PHE A 260 21.90 -22.18 -30.22
C PHE A 260 20.86 -21.46 -31.09
N ASP A 261 20.56 -22.04 -32.26
CA ASP A 261 19.53 -21.53 -33.17
C ASP A 261 18.19 -22.24 -32.92
N PRO A 262 17.19 -21.58 -32.30
CA PRO A 262 15.87 -22.17 -32.05
C PRO A 262 15.07 -22.39 -33.34
N GLN A 263 15.53 -21.88 -34.50
CA GLN A 263 14.88 -22.13 -35.78
C GLN A 263 14.97 -23.59 -36.23
N THR A 264 15.89 -24.36 -35.65
CA THR A 264 16.05 -25.81 -35.87
C THR A 264 15.01 -26.66 -35.14
N MET A 265 14.25 -26.08 -34.19
CA MET A 265 13.23 -26.77 -33.43
C MET A 265 11.88 -26.76 -34.16
N GLU A 266 11.08 -27.82 -34.06
CA GLU A 266 9.71 -27.86 -34.55
C GLU A 266 8.74 -27.30 -33.50
N VAL A 267 7.70 -26.61 -33.97
CA VAL A 267 6.68 -25.99 -33.12
C VAL A 267 5.87 -27.06 -32.39
N GLN A 268 5.57 -26.82 -31.10
CA GLN A 268 4.83 -27.69 -30.18
C GLN A 268 5.50 -29.02 -29.79
N LEU A 269 6.75 -29.27 -30.20
CA LEU A 269 7.52 -30.41 -29.70
C LEU A 269 8.36 -30.05 -28.46
N PRO A 270 8.49 -30.96 -27.48
CA PRO A 270 9.44 -30.81 -26.39
C PRO A 270 10.86 -31.13 -26.87
N TYR A 271 11.84 -30.35 -26.41
CA TYR A 271 13.26 -30.60 -26.60
C TYR A 271 13.96 -30.64 -25.25
N GLN A 272 14.94 -31.53 -25.10
CA GLN A 272 15.70 -31.70 -23.88
C GLN A 272 17.06 -31.01 -24.02
N VAL A 273 17.26 -29.92 -23.27
CA VAL A 273 18.59 -29.35 -23.03
C VAL A 273 19.29 -30.25 -22.02
N SER A 274 20.48 -30.76 -22.36
CA SER A 274 21.30 -31.60 -21.49
C SER A 274 22.68 -30.96 -21.34
N VAL A 275 23.10 -30.73 -20.10
CA VAL A 275 24.42 -30.18 -19.78
C VAL A 275 25.15 -31.16 -18.86
N ALA A 276 26.34 -31.60 -19.27
CA ALA A 276 27.14 -32.55 -18.51
C ALA A 276 28.51 -31.96 -18.13
N LEU A 277 28.85 -32.02 -16.85
CA LEU A 277 30.17 -31.68 -16.31
C LEU A 277 31.02 -32.95 -16.28
N LYS A 278 32.25 -32.87 -16.77
CA LYS A 278 33.19 -33.99 -16.84
C LYS A 278 34.52 -33.65 -16.21
N ASP A 279 35.17 -34.63 -15.60
CA ASP A 279 36.51 -34.51 -15.05
C ASP A 279 37.62 -34.53 -16.13
N ALA A 280 38.87 -34.47 -15.69
CA ALA A 280 40.04 -34.50 -16.58
C ALA A 280 40.26 -35.84 -17.30
N ALA A 281 39.66 -36.93 -16.82
CA ALA A 281 39.66 -38.23 -17.47
C ALA A 281 38.47 -38.41 -18.45
N GLY A 282 37.57 -37.42 -18.52
CA GLY A 282 36.35 -37.45 -19.32
C GLY A 282 35.20 -38.19 -18.66
N GLN A 283 35.31 -38.54 -17.37
CA GLN A 283 34.22 -39.14 -16.60
C GLN A 283 33.20 -38.06 -16.22
N GLU A 284 31.92 -38.36 -16.38
CA GLU A 284 30.82 -37.47 -16.00
C GLU A 284 30.73 -37.36 -14.47
N LEU A 285 30.69 -36.11 -13.99
CA LEU A 285 30.57 -35.75 -12.59
C LEU A 285 29.13 -35.37 -12.21
N ASP A 286 28.45 -34.65 -13.10
CA ASP A 286 27.04 -34.26 -12.93
C ASP A 286 26.42 -34.03 -14.32
N ARG A 287 25.09 -34.20 -14.42
CA ARG A 287 24.30 -33.88 -15.60
C ARG A 287 22.98 -33.30 -15.18
N GLN A 288 22.62 -32.19 -15.80
CA GLN A 288 21.35 -31.52 -15.59
C GLN A 288 20.60 -31.37 -16.90
N GLU A 289 19.29 -31.56 -16.83
CA GLU A 289 18.42 -31.57 -17.99
C GLU A 289 17.22 -30.65 -17.79
N ARG A 290 16.83 -29.95 -18.84
CA ARG A 290 15.68 -29.05 -18.85
C ARG A 290 14.89 -29.21 -20.14
N THR A 291 13.57 -29.21 -20.04
CA THR A 291 12.71 -29.22 -21.23
C THR A 291 12.48 -27.79 -21.72
N ILE A 292 12.65 -27.56 -23.02
CA ILE A 292 12.28 -26.34 -23.72
C ILE A 292 11.33 -26.67 -24.88
N TYR A 293 10.69 -25.65 -25.43
CA TYR A 293 9.71 -25.78 -26.50
C TYR A 293 9.92 -24.69 -27.53
N ARG A 294 9.57 -24.98 -28.79
CA ARG A 294 9.23 -23.93 -29.75
C ARG A 294 7.71 -23.77 -29.76
N TRP A 295 7.21 -22.56 -29.62
CA TRP A 295 5.78 -22.32 -29.40
C TRP A 295 5.32 -21.04 -30.09
N ASP A 296 4.14 -21.04 -30.70
CA ASP A 296 3.63 -19.86 -31.41
C ASP A 296 3.33 -18.70 -30.45
N ARG A 297 3.82 -17.52 -30.82
CA ARG A 297 3.49 -16.25 -30.17
C ARG A 297 1.96 -16.01 -30.26
N PRO A 298 1.31 -15.46 -29.21
CA PRO A 298 -0.09 -15.07 -29.31
C PRO A 298 -0.34 -14.17 -30.51
N THR A 299 -1.39 -14.44 -31.30
CA THR A 299 -1.65 -13.66 -32.52
C THR A 299 -1.99 -12.21 -32.22
N THR A 300 -2.47 -11.91 -31.01
CA THR A 300 -2.73 -10.54 -30.54
C THR A 300 -1.52 -9.90 -29.85
N LEU A 301 -0.36 -10.56 -29.83
CA LEU A 301 0.85 -10.02 -29.23
C LEU A 301 1.99 -9.91 -30.26
N PRO A 302 2.34 -8.71 -30.73
CA PRO A 302 3.52 -8.50 -31.56
C PRO A 302 4.82 -8.67 -30.76
N GLN A 303 5.94 -8.83 -31.46
CA GLN A 303 7.27 -8.92 -30.84
C GLN A 303 7.57 -7.64 -30.04
N ASN A 304 7.68 -7.78 -28.71
CA ASN A 304 7.94 -6.68 -27.77
C ASN A 304 7.07 -5.42 -27.99
N GLY A 305 5.86 -5.60 -28.54
CA GLY A 305 4.96 -4.50 -28.83
C GLY A 305 3.77 -4.45 -27.87
N PRO A 306 2.98 -3.36 -27.94
CA PRO A 306 1.68 -3.32 -27.27
C PRO A 306 0.79 -4.47 -27.77
N VAL A 307 -0.06 -4.99 -26.89
CA VAL A 307 -1.07 -5.99 -27.28
C VAL A 307 -2.03 -5.41 -28.31
N LEU A 308 -2.66 -6.27 -29.11
CA LEU A 308 -3.59 -5.87 -30.16
C LEU A 308 -5.03 -6.15 -29.74
N VAL A 309 -5.90 -5.17 -29.94
CA VAL A 309 -7.35 -5.32 -29.88
C VAL A 309 -7.90 -4.96 -31.26
N ASP A 310 -8.65 -5.89 -31.87
CA ASP A 310 -9.21 -5.73 -33.22
C ASP A 310 -8.14 -5.36 -34.28
N GLY A 311 -6.93 -5.91 -34.11
CA GLY A 311 -5.78 -5.67 -34.99
C GLY A 311 -5.07 -4.32 -34.78
N GLN A 312 -5.50 -3.51 -33.82
CA GLN A 312 -4.90 -2.21 -33.49
C GLN A 312 -4.08 -2.28 -32.20
N PRO A 313 -2.93 -1.58 -32.12
CA PRO A 313 -2.18 -1.41 -30.87
C PRO A 313 -3.08 -0.89 -29.74
N PHE A 314 -3.01 -1.57 -28.59
CA PHE A 314 -3.80 -1.30 -27.41
C PHE A 314 -2.88 -1.15 -26.19
N PHE A 315 -2.98 -0.02 -25.51
CA PHE A 315 -2.25 0.26 -24.26
C PHE A 315 -3.19 0.00 -23.08
N PRO A 316 -3.04 -1.13 -22.35
CA PRO A 316 -3.92 -1.45 -21.25
C PRO A 316 -3.63 -0.57 -20.04
N VAL A 317 -4.69 0.02 -19.51
CA VAL A 317 -4.72 0.68 -18.20
C VAL A 317 -5.67 -0.13 -17.32
N ILE A 318 -5.11 -0.80 -16.30
CA ILE A 318 -5.74 -1.93 -15.62
C ILE A 318 -6.17 -1.54 -14.22
N ALA A 319 -7.42 -1.84 -13.87
CA ALA A 319 -7.92 -1.76 -12.52
C ALA A 319 -7.76 -3.10 -11.79
N TYR A 320 -7.03 -3.10 -10.67
CA TYR A 320 -6.98 -4.23 -9.72
C TYR A 320 -8.10 -4.12 -8.69
N HIS A 321 -8.68 -5.26 -8.32
CA HIS A 321 -9.77 -5.37 -7.34
C HIS A 321 -11.02 -4.50 -7.65
N ALA A 322 -11.34 -4.35 -8.93
CA ALA A 322 -12.61 -3.78 -9.36
C ALA A 322 -13.74 -4.83 -9.28
N TYR A 323 -14.88 -4.44 -8.75
CA TYR A 323 -16.12 -5.22 -8.84
C TYR A 323 -16.95 -4.79 -10.05
N ILE A 324 -17.91 -5.61 -10.48
CA ILE A 324 -18.81 -5.27 -11.61
C ILE A 324 -19.54 -3.93 -11.38
N SER A 325 -19.87 -3.59 -10.14
CA SER A 325 -20.47 -2.31 -9.76
C SER A 325 -19.60 -1.10 -10.12
N ASP A 326 -18.31 -1.30 -10.31
CA ASP A 326 -17.33 -0.23 -10.47
C ASP A 326 -17.13 0.12 -11.95
N TYR A 327 -17.35 -0.84 -12.83
CA TYR A 327 -17.12 -0.74 -14.28
C TYR A 327 -17.69 0.53 -14.93
N PRO A 328 -18.89 1.03 -14.58
CA PRO A 328 -19.46 2.21 -15.23
C PRO A 328 -18.64 3.51 -15.10
N TYR A 329 -17.83 3.64 -14.05
CA TYR A 329 -17.08 4.86 -13.78
C TYR A 329 -15.56 4.70 -13.95
N LEU A 330 -15.05 3.48 -14.22
CA LEU A 330 -13.60 3.25 -14.35
C LEU A 330 -12.96 4.07 -15.48
N LYS A 331 -13.71 4.33 -16.57
CA LYS A 331 -13.27 5.20 -17.67
C LYS A 331 -12.93 6.63 -17.24
N ASP A 332 -13.47 7.10 -16.12
CA ASP A 332 -13.28 8.49 -15.65
C ASP A 332 -11.84 8.74 -15.21
N ILE A 333 -11.12 7.66 -14.85
CA ILE A 333 -9.69 7.66 -14.50
C ILE A 333 -8.84 6.92 -15.55
N GLY A 334 -9.34 6.77 -16.77
CA GLY A 334 -8.58 6.21 -17.90
C GLY A 334 -8.45 4.70 -17.95
N ILE A 335 -9.10 3.96 -17.04
CA ILE A 335 -9.10 2.50 -17.07
C ILE A 335 -9.86 1.99 -18.30
N ASN A 336 -9.23 1.07 -19.03
CA ASN A 336 -9.82 0.37 -20.17
C ASN A 336 -9.77 -1.16 -20.02
N THR A 337 -9.14 -1.66 -18.95
CA THR A 337 -8.93 -3.08 -18.67
C THR A 337 -9.15 -3.36 -17.18
N VAL A 338 -9.66 -4.54 -16.81
CA VAL A 338 -9.80 -4.96 -15.41
C VAL A 338 -9.11 -6.30 -15.18
N GLN A 339 -8.55 -6.46 -13.98
CA GLN A 339 -8.24 -7.78 -13.44
C GLN A 339 -9.57 -8.46 -13.11
N GLY A 340 -9.86 -9.59 -13.75
CA GLY A 340 -11.09 -10.34 -13.49
C GLY A 340 -11.15 -10.84 -12.04
N ASN A 341 -12.35 -10.89 -11.46
CA ASN A 341 -12.53 -11.41 -10.10
C ASN A 341 -12.28 -12.94 -10.06
N SER A 342 -11.90 -13.45 -8.87
CA SER A 342 -11.69 -14.88 -8.65
C SER A 342 -12.99 -15.65 -8.62
N LEU A 343 -13.40 -16.19 -9.77
CA LEU A 343 -14.68 -16.90 -9.94
C LEU A 343 -14.44 -18.34 -10.37
N LYS A 344 -15.16 -19.28 -9.77
CA LYS A 344 -15.11 -20.72 -10.15
C LYS A 344 -16.29 -21.13 -11.02
N ASN A 345 -17.37 -20.36 -11.02
CA ASN A 345 -18.58 -20.64 -11.77
C ASN A 345 -18.49 -20.00 -13.17
N LEU A 346 -18.63 -20.80 -14.22
CA LEU A 346 -18.55 -20.31 -15.61
C LEU A 346 -19.63 -19.26 -15.92
N GLU A 347 -20.80 -19.34 -15.30
CA GLU A 347 -21.91 -18.44 -15.61
C GLU A 347 -21.70 -17.07 -14.96
N GLU A 348 -21.03 -17.02 -13.81
CA GLU A 348 -20.57 -15.78 -13.19
C GLU A 348 -19.45 -15.13 -14.00
N ILE A 349 -18.51 -15.93 -14.53
CA ILE A 349 -17.45 -15.44 -15.44
C ILE A 349 -18.08 -14.85 -16.70
N GLN A 350 -19.06 -15.54 -17.30
CA GLN A 350 -19.80 -15.03 -18.45
C GLN A 350 -20.49 -13.69 -18.14
N ALA A 351 -21.11 -13.56 -16.96
CA ALA A 351 -21.75 -12.32 -16.54
C ALA A 351 -20.75 -11.17 -16.37
N MET A 352 -19.59 -11.43 -15.76
CA MET A 352 -18.50 -10.46 -15.64
C MET A 352 -17.98 -10.01 -17.01
N LEU A 353 -17.72 -10.96 -17.92
CA LEU A 353 -17.25 -10.66 -19.28
C LEU A 353 -18.28 -9.85 -20.08
N ASN A 354 -19.57 -10.18 -19.97
CA ASN A 354 -20.66 -9.42 -20.59
C ASN A 354 -20.72 -7.98 -20.03
N ALA A 355 -20.60 -7.83 -18.71
CA ALA A 355 -20.62 -6.53 -18.05
C ALA A 355 -19.41 -5.66 -18.44
N ALA A 356 -18.22 -6.27 -18.54
CA ALA A 356 -17.03 -5.60 -19.03
C ALA A 356 -17.23 -5.10 -20.47
N GLN A 357 -17.70 -5.99 -21.37
CA GLN A 357 -18.01 -5.62 -22.76
C GLN A 357 -19.01 -4.45 -22.83
N ALA A 358 -20.08 -4.50 -22.05
CA ALA A 358 -21.11 -3.46 -22.03
C ALA A 358 -20.57 -2.09 -21.60
N ASN A 359 -19.48 -2.05 -20.83
CA ASN A 359 -18.80 -0.83 -20.39
C ASN A 359 -17.56 -0.48 -21.22
N GLY A 360 -17.30 -1.20 -22.33
CA GLY A 360 -16.13 -0.99 -23.18
C GLY A 360 -14.79 -1.41 -22.54
N LEU A 361 -14.85 -2.28 -21.52
CA LEU A 361 -13.69 -2.78 -20.80
C LEU A 361 -13.22 -4.13 -21.36
N LYS A 362 -11.91 -4.31 -21.30
CA LYS A 362 -11.23 -5.60 -21.50
C LYS A 362 -10.95 -6.29 -20.18
N VAL A 363 -10.77 -7.62 -20.18
CA VAL A 363 -10.59 -8.43 -18.97
C VAL A 363 -9.36 -9.31 -19.09
N LEU A 364 -8.50 -9.24 -18.07
CA LEU A 364 -7.49 -10.24 -17.77
C LEU A 364 -8.15 -11.32 -16.90
N VAL A 365 -8.50 -12.46 -17.48
CA VAL A 365 -9.29 -13.48 -16.78
C VAL A 365 -8.40 -14.21 -15.78
N GLN A 366 -8.82 -14.27 -14.52
CA GLN A 366 -8.03 -14.85 -13.43
C GLN A 366 -8.08 -16.38 -13.43
N MET A 367 -6.92 -17.06 -13.43
CA MET A 367 -6.84 -18.54 -13.45
C MET A 367 -6.44 -19.17 -12.11
N TYR A 368 -6.10 -18.37 -11.09
CA TYR A 368 -5.52 -18.85 -9.82
C TYR A 368 -6.50 -18.85 -8.64
N SER A 369 -7.71 -19.39 -8.83
CA SER A 369 -8.70 -19.41 -7.75
C SER A 369 -8.18 -20.09 -6.48
N GLY A 370 -8.22 -19.37 -5.35
CA GLY A 370 -7.64 -19.84 -4.08
C GLY A 370 -6.11 -19.78 -4.01
N MET A 371 -5.46 -18.96 -4.84
CA MET A 371 -4.01 -18.85 -4.97
C MET A 371 -3.35 -20.19 -5.37
N LYS A 372 -4.04 -20.96 -6.22
CA LYS A 372 -3.61 -22.28 -6.71
C LYS A 372 -3.51 -22.30 -8.22
N VAL A 373 -2.55 -23.04 -8.78
CA VAL A 373 -2.35 -23.15 -10.23
C VAL A 373 -2.65 -24.56 -10.72
N LYS A 374 -1.86 -25.55 -10.26
CA LYS A 374 -1.97 -26.95 -10.69
C LYS A 374 -3.35 -27.54 -10.42
N GLU A 375 -3.89 -27.27 -9.24
CA GLU A 375 -5.19 -27.75 -8.79
C GLU A 375 -6.34 -27.17 -9.61
N ASN A 376 -6.12 -26.05 -10.30
CA ASN A 376 -7.12 -25.38 -11.13
C ASN A 376 -7.04 -25.79 -12.61
N PHE A 377 -6.19 -26.72 -13.04
CA PHE A 377 -6.03 -27.06 -14.46
C PHE A 377 -7.33 -27.44 -15.17
N ASP A 378 -8.22 -28.20 -14.53
CA ASP A 378 -9.52 -28.56 -15.14
C ASP A 378 -10.46 -27.35 -15.26
N LEU A 379 -10.44 -26.45 -14.28
CA LEU A 379 -11.17 -25.20 -14.32
C LEU A 379 -10.61 -24.27 -15.41
N THR A 380 -9.29 -24.09 -15.46
CA THR A 380 -8.58 -23.33 -16.51
C THR A 380 -8.95 -23.85 -17.89
N ARG A 381 -8.90 -25.17 -18.10
CA ARG A 381 -9.32 -25.77 -19.38
C ARG A 381 -10.76 -25.42 -19.74
N SER A 382 -11.66 -25.46 -18.76
CA SER A 382 -13.08 -25.15 -18.95
C SER A 382 -13.30 -23.67 -19.29
N ILE A 383 -12.64 -22.76 -18.57
CA ILE A 383 -12.73 -21.30 -18.78
C ILE A 383 -12.20 -20.93 -20.16
N VAL A 384 -10.97 -21.33 -20.50
CA VAL A 384 -10.32 -20.97 -21.78
C VAL A 384 -11.11 -21.53 -22.96
N THR A 385 -11.56 -22.80 -22.87
CA THR A 385 -12.37 -23.41 -23.95
C THR A 385 -13.68 -22.66 -24.17
N ARG A 386 -14.32 -22.18 -23.10
CA ARG A 386 -15.63 -21.53 -23.15
C ARG A 386 -15.55 -20.08 -23.62
N PHE A 387 -14.53 -19.33 -23.20
CA PHE A 387 -14.53 -17.87 -23.30
C PHE A 387 -13.48 -17.29 -24.24
N LYS A 388 -12.62 -18.09 -24.86
CA LYS A 388 -11.58 -17.60 -25.79
C LYS A 388 -12.08 -16.70 -26.91
N ASP A 389 -13.32 -16.85 -27.35
CA ASP A 389 -13.91 -16.04 -28.43
C ASP A 389 -14.74 -14.85 -27.90
N HIS A 390 -14.75 -14.62 -26.58
CA HIS A 390 -15.51 -13.53 -25.98
C HIS A 390 -14.81 -12.18 -26.22
N PRO A 391 -15.49 -11.14 -26.74
CA PRO A 391 -14.86 -9.89 -27.16
C PRO A 391 -14.25 -9.07 -26.02
N ALA A 392 -14.66 -9.30 -24.77
CA ALA A 392 -14.04 -8.67 -23.60
C ALA A 392 -12.72 -9.33 -23.15
N VAL A 393 -12.38 -10.53 -23.60
CA VAL A 393 -11.12 -11.18 -23.18
C VAL A 393 -9.93 -10.46 -23.80
N LEU A 394 -8.95 -10.10 -22.96
CA LEU A 394 -7.65 -9.58 -23.39
C LEU A 394 -6.54 -10.60 -23.21
N GLY A 395 -6.61 -11.39 -22.14
CA GLY A 395 -5.61 -12.38 -21.79
C GLY A 395 -5.99 -13.14 -20.52
N TYR A 396 -5.11 -14.06 -20.11
CA TYR A 396 -5.31 -14.93 -18.95
C TYR A 396 -4.23 -14.70 -17.91
N MET A 397 -4.62 -14.32 -16.70
CA MET A 397 -3.71 -14.17 -15.58
C MET A 397 -3.46 -15.52 -14.92
N ILE A 398 -2.28 -16.10 -15.12
CA ILE A 398 -1.94 -17.43 -14.61
C ILE A 398 -1.84 -17.40 -13.08
N MET A 399 -1.14 -16.43 -12.52
CA MET A 399 -0.87 -16.31 -11.09
C MET A 399 -0.48 -14.88 -10.72
N ASP A 400 -0.76 -14.52 -9.47
CA ASP A 400 -0.30 -13.29 -8.80
C ASP A 400 0.81 -13.62 -7.81
N GLU A 401 1.95 -12.94 -7.90
CA GLU A 401 3.14 -13.15 -7.06
C GLU A 401 3.49 -14.64 -6.79
N PRO A 402 3.86 -15.43 -7.82
CA PRO A 402 4.07 -16.87 -7.68
C PRO A 402 5.04 -17.27 -6.56
N VAL A 403 6.12 -16.49 -6.34
CA VAL A 403 7.12 -16.77 -5.30
C VAL A 403 6.55 -16.60 -3.90
N ALA A 404 5.80 -15.52 -3.66
CA ALA A 404 5.15 -15.27 -2.36
C ALA A 404 4.14 -16.38 -2.01
N ASN A 405 3.55 -16.99 -3.03
CA ASN A 405 2.53 -18.03 -2.92
C ASN A 405 3.06 -19.47 -3.06
N ASP A 406 4.39 -19.65 -3.07
CA ASP A 406 5.07 -20.96 -3.17
C ASP A 406 4.61 -21.82 -4.36
N ILE A 407 4.37 -21.19 -5.51
CA ILE A 407 3.99 -21.90 -6.73
C ILE A 407 5.25 -22.41 -7.43
N ALA A 408 5.30 -23.72 -7.70
CA ALA A 408 6.41 -24.33 -8.39
C ALA A 408 6.51 -23.81 -9.84
N GLN A 409 7.74 -23.52 -10.30
CA GLN A 409 7.96 -23.04 -11.67
C GLN A 409 7.35 -23.98 -12.72
N GLN A 410 7.42 -25.30 -12.52
CA GLN A 410 6.86 -26.28 -13.45
C GLN A 410 5.33 -26.13 -13.58
N ASP A 411 4.62 -25.83 -12.50
CA ASP A 411 3.17 -25.65 -12.53
C ASP A 411 2.78 -24.40 -13.35
N LEU A 412 3.60 -23.34 -13.30
CA LEU A 412 3.42 -22.13 -14.14
C LEU A 412 3.67 -22.45 -15.63
N LEU A 413 4.75 -23.18 -15.92
CA LEU A 413 5.08 -23.60 -17.29
C LEU A 413 3.99 -24.50 -17.88
N ASP A 414 3.44 -25.41 -17.09
CA ASP A 414 2.36 -26.32 -17.51
C ASP A 414 1.03 -25.57 -17.69
N ALA A 415 0.72 -24.59 -16.84
CA ALA A 415 -0.44 -23.70 -17.00
C ALA A 415 -0.35 -22.87 -18.29
N TYR A 416 0.82 -22.28 -18.58
CA TYR A 416 1.09 -21.58 -19.82
C TYR A 416 0.80 -22.48 -21.03
N LYS A 417 1.39 -23.67 -21.05
CA LYS A 417 1.21 -24.64 -22.13
C LYS A 417 -0.25 -25.04 -22.28
N LEU A 418 -0.96 -25.29 -21.17
CA LEU A 418 -2.38 -25.64 -21.16
C LEU A 418 -3.23 -24.56 -21.83
N ILE A 419 -3.08 -23.30 -21.40
CA ILE A 419 -3.85 -22.17 -21.93
C ILE A 419 -3.55 -21.99 -23.42
N ARG A 420 -2.25 -21.90 -23.77
CA ARG A 420 -1.79 -21.64 -25.15
C ARG A 420 -2.08 -22.78 -26.12
N SER A 421 -2.29 -24.01 -25.63
CA SER A 421 -2.76 -25.13 -26.45
C SER A 421 -4.24 -25.04 -26.82
N ILE A 422 -5.04 -24.26 -26.08
CA ILE A 422 -6.49 -24.13 -26.28
C ILE A 422 -6.83 -22.82 -27.00
N ASP A 423 -6.15 -21.72 -26.61
CA ASP A 423 -6.31 -20.38 -27.15
C ASP A 423 -4.95 -19.87 -27.68
N PRO A 424 -4.70 -19.97 -29.00
CA PRO A 424 -3.48 -19.45 -29.61
C PRO A 424 -3.52 -17.93 -29.83
N ASN A 425 -4.66 -17.27 -29.59
CA ASN A 425 -4.83 -15.85 -29.91
C ASN A 425 -4.40 -14.96 -28.76
N HIS A 426 -4.95 -15.18 -27.56
CA HIS A 426 -4.75 -14.28 -26.41
C HIS A 426 -3.48 -14.59 -25.61
N PRO A 427 -2.77 -13.55 -25.11
CA PRO A 427 -1.62 -13.72 -24.24
C PRO A 427 -1.99 -14.18 -22.83
N THR A 428 -1.00 -14.78 -22.18
CA THR A 428 -0.94 -15.00 -20.74
C THR A 428 -0.23 -13.84 -20.04
N TYR A 429 -0.56 -13.64 -18.77
CA TYR A 429 -0.19 -12.49 -17.95
C TYR A 429 0.18 -12.96 -16.54
N MET A 430 1.25 -12.43 -15.94
CA MET A 430 1.61 -12.69 -14.54
C MET A 430 2.30 -11.49 -13.90
N VAL A 431 2.04 -11.29 -12.60
CA VAL A 431 2.66 -10.27 -11.76
C VAL A 431 3.69 -10.94 -10.86
N GLU A 432 4.83 -10.28 -10.64
CA GLU A 432 5.84 -10.71 -9.69
C GLU A 432 6.44 -9.47 -8.99
N ALA A 433 6.64 -9.58 -7.68
CA ALA A 433 7.15 -8.52 -6.82
C ALA A 433 8.66 -8.61 -6.57
N PHE A 434 9.24 -9.80 -6.79
CA PHE A 434 10.65 -10.06 -6.53
C PHE A 434 11.49 -10.09 -7.81
N ASP A 435 12.46 -9.18 -7.90
CA ASP A 435 13.33 -9.01 -9.06
C ASP A 435 14.10 -10.29 -9.46
N PHE A 436 14.58 -11.05 -8.47
CA PHE A 436 15.28 -12.31 -8.68
C PHE A 436 14.40 -13.38 -9.37
N ALA A 437 13.07 -13.23 -9.36
CA ALA A 437 12.11 -14.15 -9.93
C ALA A 437 11.60 -13.71 -11.31
N TYR A 438 11.89 -12.48 -11.77
CA TYR A 438 11.42 -11.99 -13.06
C TYR A 438 11.78 -12.90 -14.23
N ARG A 439 12.96 -13.51 -14.24
CA ARG A 439 13.35 -14.44 -15.34
C ARG A 439 12.54 -15.73 -15.31
N SER A 440 12.36 -16.34 -14.14
CA SER A 440 11.65 -17.61 -14.04
C SER A 440 10.15 -17.44 -14.31
N VAL A 441 9.55 -16.34 -13.86
CA VAL A 441 8.15 -15.97 -14.16
C VAL A 441 8.00 -15.57 -15.62
N GLY A 442 8.91 -14.73 -16.15
CA GLY A 442 8.93 -14.29 -17.55
C GLY A 442 9.07 -15.45 -18.55
N GLN A 443 9.68 -16.57 -18.17
CA GLN A 443 9.70 -17.80 -18.97
C GLN A 443 8.34 -18.50 -19.09
N ALA A 444 7.42 -18.24 -18.16
CA ALA A 444 6.12 -18.92 -18.05
C ALA A 444 4.91 -18.02 -18.36
N THR A 445 5.14 -16.81 -18.91
CA THR A 445 4.08 -15.89 -19.35
C THR A 445 4.45 -15.23 -20.69
N ASP A 446 3.46 -14.74 -21.41
CA ASP A 446 3.66 -13.88 -22.59
C ASP A 446 3.92 -12.42 -22.19
N ILE A 447 3.39 -12.00 -21.03
CA ILE A 447 3.48 -10.64 -20.48
C ILE A 447 3.88 -10.73 -19.01
N LEU A 448 5.03 -10.16 -18.66
CA LEU A 448 5.51 -10.04 -17.28
C LEU A 448 5.09 -8.68 -16.73
N VAL A 449 4.68 -8.62 -15.46
CA VAL A 449 4.31 -7.37 -14.80
C VAL A 449 5.03 -7.21 -13.48
N THR A 450 5.47 -5.98 -13.23
CA THR A 450 6.09 -5.57 -11.96
C THR A 450 5.09 -4.84 -11.08
N ASP A 451 5.14 -5.06 -9.77
CA ASP A 451 4.33 -4.35 -8.76
C ASP A 451 5.20 -3.77 -7.65
N VAL A 452 6.03 -2.80 -8.03
CA VAL A 452 6.97 -2.14 -7.13
C VAL A 452 6.31 -0.93 -6.47
N TYR A 453 6.05 -1.02 -5.16
CA TYR A 453 5.44 0.05 -4.36
C TYR A 453 6.50 0.70 -3.43
N PRO A 454 6.93 1.95 -3.67
CA PRO A 454 8.11 2.51 -2.97
C PRO A 454 7.84 3.03 -1.54
N PHE A 455 6.67 3.63 -1.28
CA PHE A 455 6.47 4.57 -0.16
C PHE A 455 6.31 3.95 1.24
N ASN A 456 6.58 2.66 1.41
CA ASN A 456 6.40 2.00 2.71
C ASN A 456 7.49 0.98 3.08
N ARG A 457 8.47 0.77 2.19
CA ARG A 457 9.61 -0.12 2.46
C ARG A 457 10.94 0.63 2.56
N ASN A 458 10.88 1.95 2.79
CA ASN A 458 12.03 2.87 2.64
C ASN A 458 12.74 2.69 1.28
N MET A 459 11.98 2.31 0.25
CA MET A 459 12.49 2.16 -1.10
C MET A 459 12.46 3.53 -1.78
N PRO A 460 13.51 3.89 -2.53
CA PRO A 460 13.48 5.12 -3.31
C PRO A 460 12.39 5.04 -4.39
N ILE A 461 11.80 6.18 -4.76
CA ILE A 461 10.81 6.23 -5.84
C ILE A 461 11.39 5.71 -7.18
N THR A 462 12.72 5.73 -7.35
CA THR A 462 13.43 5.16 -8.52
C THR A 462 13.23 3.66 -8.69
N SER A 463 12.86 2.94 -7.62
CA SER A 463 12.69 1.49 -7.66
C SER A 463 11.63 1.04 -8.67
N VAL A 464 10.67 1.89 -9.02
CA VAL A 464 9.69 1.59 -10.08
C VAL A 464 10.39 1.46 -11.44
N GLY A 465 11.17 2.47 -11.83
CA GLY A 465 11.95 2.43 -13.08
C GLY A 465 13.03 1.34 -13.08
N ASP A 466 13.70 1.12 -11.95
CA ASP A 466 14.74 0.10 -11.80
C ASP A 466 14.16 -1.32 -11.92
N GLY A 467 13.06 -1.59 -11.21
CA GLY A 467 12.35 -2.88 -11.29
C GLY A 467 11.85 -3.15 -12.70
N MET A 468 11.33 -2.13 -13.38
CA MET A 468 10.89 -2.22 -14.77
C MET A 468 12.02 -2.58 -15.74
N ARG A 469 13.19 -1.93 -15.63
CA ARG A 469 14.38 -2.25 -16.44
C ARG A 469 14.89 -3.65 -16.17
N SER A 470 14.91 -4.07 -14.90
CA SER A 470 15.27 -5.43 -14.51
C SER A 470 14.33 -6.48 -15.11
N ALA A 471 13.02 -6.24 -15.11
CA ALA A 471 12.03 -7.12 -15.72
C ALA A 471 12.18 -7.21 -17.25
N ILE A 472 12.42 -6.09 -17.95
CA ILE A 472 12.69 -6.09 -19.40
C ILE A 472 13.94 -6.89 -19.73
N SER A 473 15.01 -6.70 -18.95
CA SER A 473 16.24 -7.48 -19.08
C SER A 473 16.01 -8.98 -18.82
N ALA A 474 15.18 -9.31 -17.83
CA ALA A 474 14.85 -10.69 -17.49
C ALA A 474 14.06 -11.44 -18.58
N VAL A 475 13.33 -10.71 -19.42
CA VAL A 475 12.64 -11.27 -20.60
C VAL A 475 13.41 -11.01 -21.91
N ASP A 476 14.69 -10.67 -21.84
CA ASP A 476 15.58 -10.39 -22.98
C ASP A 476 15.02 -9.34 -23.97
N ASN A 477 14.11 -8.47 -23.52
CA ASN A 477 13.40 -7.51 -24.34
C ASN A 477 12.62 -8.14 -25.53
N VAL A 478 12.21 -9.43 -25.45
CA VAL A 478 11.44 -10.12 -26.50
C VAL A 478 9.94 -10.26 -26.21
N LYS A 479 9.54 -9.85 -25.00
CA LYS A 479 8.17 -9.84 -24.47
C LYS A 479 7.87 -8.46 -23.85
N PRO A 480 6.63 -7.96 -23.95
CA PRO A 480 6.27 -6.74 -23.27
C PRO A 480 6.31 -6.94 -21.75
N VAL A 481 6.62 -5.87 -21.04
CA VAL A 481 6.52 -5.80 -19.59
C VAL A 481 5.60 -4.63 -19.24
N TRP A 482 4.73 -4.81 -18.24
CA TRP A 482 3.84 -3.75 -17.72
C TRP A 482 4.17 -3.46 -16.25
N SER A 483 3.59 -2.40 -15.69
CA SER A 483 3.83 -2.01 -14.30
C SER A 483 2.54 -1.67 -13.56
N VAL A 484 2.44 -2.14 -12.31
CA VAL A 484 1.41 -1.79 -11.34
C VAL A 484 1.91 -0.66 -10.46
N LEU A 485 1.16 0.43 -10.42
CA LEU A 485 1.49 1.64 -9.69
C LEU A 485 0.83 1.62 -8.31
N GLN A 486 1.54 2.16 -7.30
CA GLN A 486 0.95 2.41 -6.00
C GLN A 486 -0.06 3.55 -6.12
N THR A 487 -1.35 3.23 -6.08
CA THR A 487 -2.45 4.21 -6.05
C THR A 487 -3.30 4.07 -4.80
N PHE A 488 -2.74 3.52 -3.73
CA PHE A 488 -3.48 3.07 -2.57
C PHE A 488 -2.82 3.42 -1.25
N ARG A 489 -3.61 3.38 -0.17
CA ARG A 489 -3.15 3.12 1.20
C ARG A 489 -3.99 2.03 1.85
N LEU A 490 -3.35 1.15 2.62
CA LEU A 490 -3.99 0.10 3.40
C LEU A 490 -3.58 0.27 4.88
N PRO A 491 -4.35 1.04 5.68
CA PRO A 491 -4.00 1.39 7.06
C PRO A 491 -3.84 0.20 8.02
N SER A 492 -4.46 -0.94 7.73
CA SER A 492 -4.34 -2.19 8.49
C SER A 492 -3.18 -3.09 8.04
N SER A 493 -2.44 -2.67 7.01
CA SER A 493 -1.22 -3.32 6.54
C SER A 493 -0.02 -2.42 6.85
N GLY A 494 1.18 -2.75 6.36
CA GLY A 494 2.27 -1.78 6.39
C GLY A 494 1.96 -0.51 5.57
N TRP A 495 1.20 -0.58 4.47
CA TRP A 495 1.15 0.46 3.43
C TRP A 495 0.29 1.68 3.82
N HIS A 496 0.77 2.52 4.74
CA HIS A 496 -0.03 3.63 5.28
C HIS A 496 -0.05 4.91 4.42
N TYR A 497 0.94 5.10 3.54
CA TYR A 497 1.08 6.30 2.72
C TYR A 497 0.24 6.21 1.44
N LEU A 498 -0.61 7.21 1.20
CA LEU A 498 -1.30 7.39 -0.07
C LEU A 498 -0.50 8.37 -0.94
N PRO A 499 0.03 7.94 -2.10
CA PRO A 499 0.77 8.83 -2.97
C PRO A 499 -0.07 10.02 -3.46
N THR A 500 0.57 11.17 -3.58
CA THR A 500 0.05 12.35 -4.27
C THR A 500 -0.04 12.09 -5.77
N ILE A 501 -0.81 12.91 -6.50
CA ILE A 501 -0.88 12.78 -7.96
C ILE A 501 0.48 13.06 -8.65
N GLY A 502 1.31 13.94 -8.06
CA GLY A 502 2.68 14.19 -8.54
C GLY A 502 3.56 12.95 -8.46
N GLU A 503 3.47 12.20 -7.35
CA GLU A 503 4.21 10.95 -7.18
C GLU A 503 3.68 9.83 -8.09
N VAL A 504 2.36 9.73 -8.29
CA VAL A 504 1.78 8.79 -9.27
C VAL A 504 2.27 9.09 -10.68
N ARG A 505 2.27 10.37 -11.08
CA ARG A 505 2.82 10.82 -12.36
C ARG A 505 4.29 10.43 -12.50
N ASN A 506 5.08 10.66 -11.45
CA ASN A 506 6.49 10.29 -11.41
C ASN A 506 6.70 8.79 -11.63
N MET A 507 6.04 7.94 -10.85
CA MET A 507 6.11 6.48 -11.02
C MET A 507 5.68 6.03 -12.42
N ALA A 508 4.62 6.64 -12.95
CA ALA A 508 4.11 6.32 -14.28
C ALA A 508 5.12 6.66 -15.39
N TYR A 509 5.67 7.88 -15.39
CA TYR A 509 6.65 8.28 -16.39
C TYR A 509 7.99 7.56 -16.24
N GLN A 510 8.38 7.14 -15.03
CA GLN A 510 9.52 6.23 -14.85
C GLN A 510 9.28 4.89 -15.55
N ALA A 511 8.08 4.30 -15.38
CA ALA A 511 7.71 3.05 -16.04
C ALA A 511 7.67 3.22 -17.57
N LEU A 512 7.13 4.33 -18.08
CA LEU A 512 7.16 4.66 -19.51
C LEU A 512 8.60 4.77 -20.04
N LEU A 513 9.45 5.55 -19.37
CA LEU A 513 10.84 5.77 -19.75
C LEU A 513 11.61 4.45 -19.78
N ALA A 514 11.38 3.57 -18.80
CA ALA A 514 11.96 2.25 -18.75
C ALA A 514 11.48 1.32 -19.88
N GLY A 515 10.33 1.58 -20.50
CA GLY A 515 9.83 0.86 -21.68
C GLY A 515 8.51 0.11 -21.47
N SER A 516 7.75 0.43 -20.43
CA SER A 516 6.47 -0.23 -20.13
C SER A 516 5.48 -0.16 -21.29
N LYS A 517 4.76 -1.27 -21.51
CA LYS A 517 3.72 -1.41 -22.55
C LYS A 517 2.28 -1.40 -22.00
N GLY A 518 2.13 -1.14 -20.70
CA GLY A 518 0.84 -1.10 -20.01
C GLY A 518 0.98 -0.65 -18.56
N MET A 519 -0.11 -0.20 -17.96
CA MET A 519 -0.14 0.30 -16.59
C MET A 519 -1.29 -0.29 -15.80
N ALA A 520 -1.13 -0.35 -14.49
CA ALA A 520 -2.20 -0.77 -13.60
C ALA A 520 -2.26 0.09 -12.34
N TYR A 521 -3.47 0.23 -11.79
CA TYR A 521 -3.73 0.85 -10.51
C TYR A 521 -4.04 -0.24 -9.50
N TYR A 522 -3.14 -0.42 -8.54
CA TYR A 522 -3.44 -1.17 -7.33
C TYR A 522 -3.80 -0.16 -6.24
N SER A 523 -4.94 -0.28 -5.57
CA SER A 523 -6.13 -1.05 -5.96
C SER A 523 -7.35 -0.15 -6.02
N ILE A 524 -8.37 -0.55 -6.79
CA ILE A 524 -9.65 0.16 -6.81
C ILE A 524 -10.36 -0.01 -5.46
N ASN A 525 -10.36 -1.24 -4.93
CA ASN A 525 -10.92 -1.56 -3.61
C ASN A 525 -10.03 -2.54 -2.86
N ASP A 526 -10.02 -2.44 -1.55
CA ASP A 526 -9.44 -3.43 -0.64
C ASP A 526 -10.10 -3.29 0.74
N PRO A 527 -9.87 -4.22 1.68
CA PRO A 527 -10.40 -4.08 3.04
C PRO A 527 -9.99 -2.74 3.67
N GLY A 528 -10.97 -1.87 3.94
CA GLY A 528 -10.74 -0.53 4.49
C GLY A 528 -10.26 0.52 3.46
N TRP A 529 -10.27 0.20 2.17
CA TRP A 529 -9.79 1.06 1.10
C TRP A 529 -10.78 1.14 -0.07
N SER A 530 -11.01 2.36 -0.57
CA SER A 530 -11.72 2.61 -1.82
C SER A 530 -11.08 3.79 -2.52
N LEU A 531 -10.46 3.54 -3.67
CA LEU A 531 -9.78 4.57 -4.44
C LEU A 531 -10.76 5.68 -4.86
N LYS A 532 -11.99 5.31 -5.22
CA LYS A 532 -13.05 6.26 -5.61
C LYS A 532 -13.37 7.30 -4.54
N ASN A 533 -13.30 6.91 -3.26
CA ASN A 533 -13.63 7.77 -2.14
C ASN A 533 -12.37 8.44 -1.53
N SER A 534 -11.22 8.30 -2.19
CA SER A 534 -9.95 8.84 -1.70
C SER A 534 -9.68 10.26 -2.23
N GLU A 535 -8.79 10.97 -1.53
CA GLU A 535 -8.26 12.27 -1.96
C GLU A 535 -7.47 12.23 -3.28
N LEU A 536 -7.02 11.03 -3.69
CA LEU A 536 -6.27 10.83 -4.94
C LEU A 536 -7.20 10.81 -6.18
N TRP A 537 -8.49 10.50 -6.02
CA TRP A 537 -9.42 10.32 -7.15
C TRP A 537 -9.49 11.52 -8.11
N PRO A 538 -9.67 12.78 -7.66
CA PRO A 538 -9.72 13.92 -8.56
C PRO A 538 -8.42 14.10 -9.37
N GLY A 539 -7.27 13.78 -8.77
CA GLY A 539 -5.98 13.81 -9.45
C GLY A 539 -5.90 12.77 -10.57
N LEU A 540 -6.39 11.55 -10.33
CA LEU A 540 -6.43 10.50 -11.36
C LEU A 540 -7.37 10.83 -12.52
N VAL A 541 -8.48 11.54 -12.25
CA VAL A 541 -9.37 12.02 -13.31
C VAL A 541 -8.64 12.99 -14.25
N GLN A 542 -7.78 13.86 -13.71
CA GLN A 542 -6.94 14.77 -14.51
C GLN A 542 -5.82 14.04 -15.24
N PHE A 543 -5.19 13.07 -14.56
CA PHE A 543 -4.07 12.27 -15.11
C PHE A 543 -4.48 11.34 -16.27
N LYS A 544 -5.78 11.09 -16.47
CA LYS A 544 -6.29 10.30 -17.60
C LYS A 544 -5.74 10.72 -18.96
N ASP A 545 -5.61 12.03 -19.21
CA ASP A 545 -5.16 12.52 -20.52
C ASP A 545 -3.67 12.23 -20.75
N GLU A 546 -2.87 12.19 -19.66
CA GLU A 546 -1.48 11.76 -19.69
C GLU A 546 -1.36 10.28 -20.06
N LEU A 547 -2.24 9.41 -19.55
CA LEU A 547 -2.29 7.99 -19.95
C LEU A 547 -2.55 7.82 -21.45
N ALA A 548 -3.40 8.67 -22.05
CA ALA A 548 -3.67 8.65 -23.48
C ALA A 548 -2.41 9.04 -24.28
N LEU A 549 -1.68 10.07 -23.83
CA LEU A 549 -0.38 10.45 -24.39
C LEU A 549 0.63 9.30 -24.25
N MET A 550 0.76 8.69 -23.08
CA MET A 550 1.65 7.54 -22.85
C MET A 550 1.35 6.39 -23.81
N GLY A 551 0.07 6.06 -23.97
CA GLY A 551 -0.36 5.06 -24.95
C GLY A 551 0.00 5.45 -26.39
N GLY A 552 -0.16 6.73 -26.76
CA GLY A 552 0.28 7.27 -28.05
C GLY A 552 1.79 7.11 -28.27
N LEU A 553 2.61 7.50 -27.30
CA LEU A 553 4.07 7.38 -27.36
C LEU A 553 4.54 5.92 -27.43
N VAL A 554 3.85 5.00 -26.75
CA VAL A 554 4.16 3.57 -26.80
C VAL A 554 3.78 2.93 -28.14
N THR A 555 2.69 3.38 -28.76
CA THR A 555 2.11 2.74 -29.95
C THR A 555 2.56 3.37 -31.27
N LYS A 556 2.86 4.67 -31.27
CA LYS A 556 3.19 5.47 -32.47
C LYS A 556 4.53 6.20 -32.35
N GLY A 557 4.98 6.46 -31.12
CA GLY A 557 6.22 7.16 -30.84
C GLY A 557 7.45 6.27 -30.93
N SER A 558 8.62 6.89 -31.08
CA SER A 558 9.93 6.26 -30.96
C SER A 558 10.80 7.05 -30.00
N LYS A 559 11.32 6.40 -28.95
CA LYS A 559 12.26 7.05 -28.01
C LYS A 559 13.60 7.25 -28.71
N ILE A 560 14.02 8.50 -28.86
CA ILE A 560 15.24 8.90 -29.59
C ILE A 560 16.41 9.23 -28.67
N HIS A 561 16.13 9.73 -27.46
CA HIS A 561 17.16 10.03 -26.44
C HIS A 561 16.67 9.67 -25.04
N GLU A 562 17.61 9.37 -24.15
CA GLU A 562 17.34 9.21 -22.73
C GLU A 562 18.57 9.41 -21.84
N SER A 563 18.31 9.69 -20.57
CA SER A 563 19.27 9.56 -19.47
C SER A 563 18.57 9.03 -18.23
N VAL A 564 19.14 7.97 -17.63
CA VAL A 564 18.54 7.28 -16.47
C VAL A 564 19.49 7.14 -15.27
N SER A 565 20.73 7.61 -15.38
CA SER A 565 21.80 7.41 -14.38
C SER A 565 22.00 8.58 -13.40
N GLY A 566 21.14 9.59 -13.43
CA GLY A 566 21.24 10.81 -12.63
C GLY A 566 20.11 11.00 -11.63
N LEU A 567 20.19 12.10 -10.85
CA LEU A 567 19.15 12.55 -9.92
C LEU A 567 17.86 12.97 -10.67
N VAL A 568 18.01 13.36 -11.93
CA VAL A 568 16.93 13.57 -12.88
C VAL A 568 17.05 12.52 -13.98
N GLN A 569 15.95 11.83 -14.26
CA GLN A 569 15.81 10.96 -15.42
C GLN A 569 15.02 11.69 -16.49
N TRP A 570 15.38 11.50 -17.76
CA TRP A 570 14.63 12.13 -18.85
C TRP A 570 14.66 11.27 -20.11
N GLY A 571 13.69 11.50 -20.99
CA GLY A 571 13.61 10.88 -22.30
C GLY A 571 12.96 11.81 -23.33
N VAL A 572 13.31 11.59 -24.60
CA VAL A 572 12.71 12.30 -25.74
C VAL A 572 12.13 11.28 -26.70
N TRP A 573 10.86 11.46 -27.06
CA TRP A 573 10.14 10.65 -28.04
C TRP A 573 9.84 11.47 -29.29
N GLN A 574 9.91 10.83 -30.45
CA GLN A 574 9.50 11.37 -31.74
C GLN A 574 8.20 10.69 -32.18
N GLU A 575 7.17 11.45 -32.54
CA GLU A 575 5.95 10.98 -33.19
C GLU A 575 5.70 11.80 -34.47
N GLY A 576 5.97 11.22 -35.64
CA GLY A 576 5.91 11.97 -36.89
C GLY A 576 6.91 13.13 -36.90
N SER A 577 6.45 14.36 -37.10
CA SER A 577 7.28 15.58 -37.01
C SER A 577 7.43 16.12 -35.59
N GLU A 578 6.59 15.69 -34.65
CA GLU A 578 6.51 16.22 -33.30
C GLU A 578 7.44 15.47 -32.34
N GLN A 579 7.86 16.15 -31.29
CA GLN A 579 8.68 15.60 -30.21
C GLN A 579 8.02 15.79 -28.84
N TYR A 580 8.29 14.87 -27.94
CA TYR A 580 7.87 14.95 -26.55
C TYR A 580 9.06 14.70 -25.64
N ALA A 581 9.34 15.64 -24.73
CA ALA A 581 10.38 15.48 -23.72
C ALA A 581 9.74 15.29 -22.34
N VAL A 582 10.23 14.31 -21.59
CA VAL A 582 9.81 14.07 -20.21
C VAL A 582 11.04 14.22 -19.31
N ALA A 583 10.92 15.00 -18.24
CA ALA A 583 11.94 15.13 -17.19
C ALA A 583 11.34 14.73 -15.85
N ILE A 584 12.06 13.92 -15.09
CA ILE A 584 11.59 13.26 -13.86
C ILE A 584 12.63 13.50 -12.77
N ASN A 585 12.31 14.34 -11.78
CA ASN A 585 13.12 14.47 -10.58
C ASN A 585 12.89 13.26 -9.68
N THR A 586 13.95 12.54 -9.31
CA THR A 586 13.83 11.33 -8.48
C THR A 586 14.19 11.57 -7.02
N THR A 587 14.42 12.84 -6.64
CA THR A 587 14.88 13.24 -5.32
C THR A 587 13.86 14.12 -4.61
N GLY A 588 13.97 14.20 -3.28
CA GLY A 588 13.19 15.12 -2.46
C GLY A 588 13.71 16.57 -2.46
N GLU A 589 14.62 16.91 -3.36
CA GLU A 589 15.27 18.22 -3.48
C GLU A 589 15.03 18.79 -4.88
N GLU A 590 15.05 20.11 -5.03
CA GLU A 590 14.97 20.75 -6.35
C GLU A 590 16.15 20.34 -7.25
N GLN A 591 15.88 20.15 -8.55
CA GLN A 591 16.90 19.76 -9.53
C GLN A 591 16.77 20.54 -10.83
N ASP A 592 17.92 20.83 -11.45
CA ASP A 592 18.00 21.36 -12.79
C ASP A 592 18.51 20.30 -13.76
N VAL A 593 17.95 20.27 -14.96
CA VAL A 593 18.44 19.42 -16.03
C VAL A 593 18.45 20.15 -17.36
N VAL A 594 19.45 19.81 -18.19
CA VAL A 594 19.52 20.22 -19.59
C VAL A 594 19.30 18.99 -20.45
N ILE A 595 18.22 19.02 -21.24
CA ILE A 595 17.81 17.94 -22.14
C ILE A 595 18.31 18.30 -23.55
N PRO A 596 19.21 17.51 -24.17
CA PRO A 596 19.63 17.74 -25.53
C PRO A 596 18.49 17.47 -26.51
N LEU A 597 18.38 18.32 -27.53
CA LEU A 597 17.43 18.21 -28.64
C LEU A 597 18.19 18.00 -29.95
N ASP A 598 17.64 17.23 -30.88
CA ASP A 598 18.30 16.96 -32.18
C ASP A 598 18.32 18.18 -33.11
N GLN A 599 17.42 19.15 -32.88
CA GLN A 599 17.20 20.28 -33.76
C GLN A 599 17.01 21.57 -32.97
N THR A 600 17.47 22.67 -33.56
CA THR A 600 17.29 24.03 -33.05
C THR A 600 15.99 24.63 -33.59
N GLY A 601 15.36 25.52 -32.81
CA GLY A 601 14.14 26.20 -33.25
C GLY A 601 12.89 25.33 -33.10
N ASN A 602 12.45 25.15 -31.85
CA ASN A 602 11.23 24.43 -31.49
C ASN A 602 10.22 25.39 -30.86
N LYS A 603 8.94 25.25 -31.21
CA LYS A 603 7.86 25.69 -30.33
C LYS A 603 7.74 24.66 -29.23
N VAL A 604 7.85 25.09 -27.97
CA VAL A 604 7.77 24.22 -26.80
C VAL A 604 6.50 24.57 -26.03
N GLU A 605 5.75 23.54 -25.64
CA GLU A 605 4.58 23.62 -24.80
C GLU A 605 4.77 22.70 -23.60
N LEU A 606 4.75 23.25 -22.39
CA LEU A 606 4.68 22.45 -21.17
C LEU A 606 3.24 21.96 -21.00
N LEU A 607 3.02 20.66 -21.19
CA LEU A 607 1.69 20.05 -21.15
C LEU A 607 1.28 19.66 -19.73
N TYR A 608 2.19 19.04 -18.97
CA TYR A 608 1.89 18.44 -17.67
C TYR A 608 3.01 18.64 -16.66
N GLY A 609 2.62 18.63 -15.37
CA GLY A 609 3.55 18.69 -14.24
C GLY A 609 3.69 20.06 -13.58
N ALA A 610 3.32 21.12 -14.30
CA ALA A 610 3.18 22.49 -13.79
C ALA A 610 2.15 23.24 -14.65
N GLU A 611 2.00 24.55 -14.44
CA GLU A 611 1.13 25.37 -15.27
C GLU A 611 1.55 25.35 -16.73
N THR A 612 0.56 25.29 -17.63
CA THR A 612 0.81 25.23 -19.06
C THR A 612 1.51 26.49 -19.52
N ALA A 613 2.65 26.33 -20.17
CA ALA A 613 3.44 27.44 -20.71
C ALA A 613 3.81 27.15 -22.17
N GLN A 614 3.82 28.17 -23.01
CA GLN A 614 4.27 28.07 -24.39
C GLN A 614 5.39 29.07 -24.63
N PHE A 615 6.50 28.62 -25.21
CA PHE A 615 7.65 29.45 -25.54
C PHE A 615 8.40 28.91 -26.74
N ILE A 616 9.28 29.73 -27.33
CA ILE A 616 10.13 29.32 -28.45
C ILE A 616 11.55 29.09 -27.95
N LYS A 617 12.10 27.92 -28.29
CA LYS A 617 13.47 27.52 -27.95
C LYS A 617 14.32 27.47 -29.22
N TRP A 618 15.32 28.35 -29.30
CA TRP A 618 16.13 28.52 -30.51
C TRP A 618 17.42 27.69 -30.50
N ASP A 619 17.85 27.22 -29.33
CA ASP A 619 18.98 26.33 -29.09
C ASP A 619 18.57 24.86 -29.11
N ALA A 620 19.58 23.98 -29.17
CA ALA A 620 19.42 22.52 -29.25
C ALA A 620 19.35 21.87 -27.86
N GLU A 621 18.86 22.61 -26.87
CA GLU A 621 18.82 22.19 -25.48
C GLU A 621 17.51 22.66 -24.86
N LEU A 622 16.94 21.92 -23.91
CA LEU A 622 15.79 22.32 -23.11
C LEU A 622 16.19 22.27 -21.64
N THR A 623 16.19 23.43 -20.98
CA THR A 623 16.43 23.50 -19.53
C THR A 623 15.10 23.31 -18.80
N ALA A 624 15.07 22.38 -17.86
CA ALA A 624 13.94 22.14 -16.97
C ALA A 624 14.40 22.31 -15.51
N HIS A 625 13.65 23.11 -14.77
CA HIS A 625 13.78 23.30 -13.32
C HIS A 625 12.67 22.47 -12.67
N LEU A 626 13.01 21.51 -11.81
CA LEU A 626 12.06 20.56 -11.23
C LEU A 626 12.03 20.66 -9.70
N GLU A 627 10.83 20.81 -9.16
CA GLU A 627 10.52 20.65 -7.74
C GLU A 627 10.79 19.20 -7.25
N PRO A 628 10.88 18.97 -5.93
CA PRO A 628 10.98 17.63 -5.36
C PRO A 628 9.98 16.62 -5.94
N TRP A 629 10.49 15.49 -6.44
CA TRP A 629 9.71 14.42 -7.10
C TRP A 629 8.81 14.85 -8.27
N GLN A 630 9.01 16.04 -8.82
CA GLN A 630 8.20 16.54 -9.94
C GLN A 630 8.52 15.80 -11.24
N THR A 631 7.54 15.75 -12.13
CA THR A 631 7.72 15.31 -13.51
C THR A 631 7.11 16.33 -14.45
N LEU A 632 7.89 16.82 -15.41
CA LEU A 632 7.47 17.78 -16.43
C LEU A 632 7.42 17.11 -17.80
N VAL A 633 6.38 17.42 -18.58
CA VAL A 633 6.14 16.85 -19.90
C VAL A 633 5.97 17.95 -20.91
N TYR A 634 6.87 18.00 -21.88
CA TYR A 634 6.88 19.01 -22.93
C TYR A 634 6.48 18.39 -24.26
N HIS A 635 5.68 19.12 -25.04
CA HIS A 635 5.44 18.90 -26.46
C HIS A 635 6.23 19.92 -27.26
N MET A 636 6.89 19.47 -28.32
CA MET A 636 7.80 20.26 -29.12
C MET A 636 7.50 20.09 -30.60
N THR A 637 7.25 21.21 -31.27
CA THR A 637 7.01 21.27 -32.71
C THR A 637 8.21 21.93 -33.39
N PRO A 638 9.01 21.19 -34.18
CA PRO A 638 10.14 21.76 -34.91
C PRO A 638 9.68 22.76 -35.98
N ILE A 639 10.16 24.01 -35.88
CA ILE A 639 9.73 25.12 -36.74
C ILE A 639 10.12 24.88 -38.20
N LEU A 640 11.34 24.40 -38.43
CA LEU A 640 11.88 24.17 -39.77
C LEU A 640 11.11 23.07 -40.52
N ASN A 641 10.70 22.01 -39.81
CA ASN A 641 9.93 20.92 -40.41
C ASN A 641 8.55 21.40 -40.87
N GLY A 642 7.87 22.21 -40.06
CA GLY A 642 6.57 22.79 -40.44
C GLY A 642 6.64 23.59 -41.75
N TRP A 643 7.66 24.43 -41.91
CA TRP A 643 7.84 25.21 -43.15
C TRP A 643 8.29 24.34 -44.34
N GLN A 644 9.10 23.30 -44.10
CA GLN A 644 9.49 22.33 -45.14
C GLN A 644 8.28 21.53 -45.66
N VAL A 645 7.34 21.17 -44.79
CA VAL A 645 6.05 20.57 -45.18
C VAL A 645 5.23 21.58 -45.98
N ALA A 646 5.16 22.84 -45.52
CA ALA A 646 4.46 23.92 -46.22
C ALA A 646 5.00 24.19 -47.63
N GLN A 647 6.31 24.12 -47.84
CA GLN A 647 6.91 24.26 -49.17
C GLN A 647 6.34 23.23 -50.18
N ASN A 648 6.05 22.02 -49.73
CA ASN A 648 5.58 20.92 -50.57
C ASN A 648 4.05 20.76 -50.59
N LEU A 649 3.31 21.71 -50.00
CA LEU A 649 1.85 21.61 -49.88
C LEU A 649 1.15 21.58 -51.25
N ILE A 650 1.69 22.30 -52.24
CA ILE A 650 1.17 22.37 -53.62
C ILE A 650 2.30 22.14 -54.63
N GLN A 651 1.94 21.74 -55.85
CA GLN A 651 2.87 21.45 -56.96
C GLN A 651 3.21 22.70 -57.80
N ASP A 652 2.72 23.89 -57.42
CA ASP A 652 3.04 25.13 -58.11
C ASP A 652 4.53 25.50 -58.00
N GLY A 653 5.17 25.70 -59.15
CA GLY A 653 6.61 25.98 -59.22
C GLY A 653 7.02 27.34 -58.64
N HIS A 654 6.12 28.32 -58.60
CA HIS A 654 6.39 29.62 -57.97
C HIS A 654 6.37 29.48 -56.45
N TRP A 655 5.35 28.83 -55.89
CA TRP A 655 5.27 28.53 -54.46
C TRP A 655 6.49 27.75 -53.98
N GLN A 656 6.79 26.60 -54.61
CA GLN A 656 7.91 25.75 -54.19
C GLN A 656 9.25 26.50 -54.21
N ALA A 657 9.47 27.37 -55.20
CA ALA A 657 10.67 28.18 -55.30
C ALA A 657 10.75 29.28 -54.23
N GLN A 658 9.67 30.03 -54.01
CA GLN A 658 9.64 31.11 -53.01
C GLN A 658 9.65 30.58 -51.57
N ALA A 659 8.85 29.56 -51.28
CA ALA A 659 8.83 28.90 -49.98
C ALA A 659 10.17 28.22 -49.68
N GLY A 660 10.82 27.62 -50.69
CA GLY A 660 12.19 27.08 -50.57
C GLY A 660 13.24 28.16 -50.30
N HIS A 661 13.17 29.30 -50.97
CA HIS A 661 14.07 30.43 -50.69
C HIS A 661 13.91 30.96 -49.26
N LEU A 662 12.66 31.06 -48.79
CA LEU A 662 12.36 31.45 -47.42
C LEU A 662 12.86 30.39 -46.42
N LEU A 663 12.76 29.09 -46.75
CA LEU A 663 13.28 28.03 -45.91
C LEU A 663 14.81 28.16 -45.69
N GLU A 664 15.58 28.40 -46.76
CA GLU A 664 17.04 28.62 -46.64
C GLU A 664 17.37 29.83 -45.75
N LYS A 665 16.57 30.89 -45.82
CA LYS A 665 16.74 32.09 -44.97
C LYS A 665 16.37 31.81 -43.52
N LEU A 666 15.29 31.05 -43.29
CA LEU A 666 14.87 30.63 -41.96
C LEU A 666 15.94 29.74 -41.32
N GLN A 667 16.52 28.80 -42.07
CA GLN A 667 17.64 27.95 -41.60
C GLN A 667 18.85 28.80 -41.19
N LYS A 668 19.23 29.80 -41.99
CA LYS A 668 20.33 30.72 -41.64
C LYS A 668 20.03 31.56 -40.40
N LEU A 669 18.78 32.02 -40.26
CA LEU A 669 18.33 32.77 -39.10
C LEU A 669 18.39 31.91 -37.83
N VAL A 670 17.82 30.70 -37.86
CA VAL A 670 17.87 29.73 -36.76
C VAL A 670 19.31 29.42 -36.37
N GLY A 671 20.19 29.14 -37.34
CA GLY A 671 21.60 28.86 -37.09
C GLY A 671 22.35 30.03 -36.44
N ASN A 672 22.02 31.28 -36.80
CA ASN A 672 22.62 32.46 -36.16
C ASN A 672 22.14 32.65 -34.71
N LEU A 673 20.84 32.43 -34.46
CA LEU A 673 20.25 32.49 -33.12
C LEU A 673 20.78 31.39 -32.20
N SER A 674 21.09 30.22 -32.76
CA SER A 674 21.66 29.08 -32.02
C SER A 674 23.13 29.32 -31.60
N ALA A 675 23.87 30.14 -32.34
CA ALA A 675 25.31 30.31 -32.17
C ALA A 675 25.72 31.53 -31.33
N THR A 676 24.80 32.43 -31.01
CA THR A 676 25.11 33.70 -30.32
C THR A 676 24.05 34.07 -29.30
N GLN A 677 24.46 34.20 -28.04
CA GLN A 677 23.70 34.85 -26.97
C GLN A 677 24.51 36.03 -26.42
N PRO A 678 23.92 37.24 -26.29
CA PRO A 678 22.54 37.63 -26.62
C PRO A 678 22.28 37.75 -28.14
N ILE A 679 21.00 37.78 -28.53
CA ILE A 679 20.55 37.91 -29.94
C ILE A 679 21.22 39.11 -30.62
N THR A 680 21.93 38.83 -31.71
CA THR A 680 22.76 39.83 -32.38
C THR A 680 21.95 40.72 -33.32
N LYS A 681 22.46 41.93 -33.58
CA LYS A 681 21.94 42.83 -34.62
C LYS A 681 21.77 42.14 -35.99
N GLN A 682 22.66 41.20 -36.29
CA GLN A 682 22.63 40.42 -37.53
C GLN A 682 21.40 39.51 -37.62
N ALA A 683 21.03 38.85 -36.51
CA ALA A 683 19.82 38.03 -36.44
C ALA A 683 18.55 38.85 -36.65
N VAL A 684 18.49 40.07 -36.08
CA VAL A 684 17.35 40.99 -36.23
C VAL A 684 17.19 41.48 -37.67
N ASP A 685 18.30 41.80 -38.36
CA ASP A 685 18.28 42.17 -39.78
C ASP A 685 17.84 40.98 -40.66
N MET A 686 18.28 39.75 -40.33
CA MET A 686 17.84 38.53 -41.01
C MET A 686 16.33 38.28 -40.82
N ALA A 687 15.82 38.40 -39.60
CA ALA A 687 14.40 38.25 -39.27
C ALA A 687 13.54 39.30 -39.99
N THR A 688 13.97 40.57 -39.99
CA THR A 688 13.27 41.67 -40.68
C THR A 688 13.20 41.45 -42.20
N ASN A 689 14.31 41.02 -42.81
CA ASN A 689 14.34 40.70 -44.24
C ASN A 689 13.45 39.52 -44.57
N PHE A 690 13.46 38.48 -43.73
CA PHE A 690 12.61 37.31 -43.87
C PHE A 690 11.12 37.68 -43.84
N LEU A 691 10.67 38.44 -42.83
CA LEU A 691 9.25 38.84 -42.70
C LEU A 691 8.75 39.67 -43.88
N ARG A 692 9.61 40.53 -44.44
CA ARG A 692 9.27 41.31 -45.63
C ARG A 692 9.01 40.40 -46.84
N GLU A 693 9.88 39.41 -47.06
CA GLU A 693 9.73 38.48 -48.17
C GLU A 693 8.58 37.50 -47.97
N LEU A 694 8.35 37.08 -46.72
CA LEU A 694 7.18 36.28 -46.34
C LEU A 694 5.87 37.02 -46.65
N SER A 695 5.83 38.33 -46.40
CA SER A 695 4.67 39.18 -46.75
C SER A 695 4.46 39.32 -48.26
N HIS A 696 5.53 39.25 -49.07
CA HIS A 696 5.38 39.19 -50.53
C HIS A 696 4.80 37.85 -50.99
N LEU A 697 5.19 36.75 -50.34
CA LEU A 697 4.64 35.42 -50.63
C LEU A 697 3.16 35.34 -50.25
N GLU A 698 2.76 35.90 -49.11
CA GLU A 698 1.36 36.04 -48.71
C GLU A 698 0.53 36.81 -49.75
N ALA A 699 1.02 38.00 -50.16
CA ALA A 699 0.34 38.79 -51.19
C ALA A 699 0.22 38.05 -52.52
N TRP A 700 1.19 37.18 -52.84
CA TRP A 700 1.08 36.28 -53.99
C TRP A 700 -0.06 35.27 -53.80
N VAL A 701 -0.13 34.58 -52.67
CA VAL A 701 -1.22 33.62 -52.35
C VAL A 701 -2.59 34.30 -52.47
N ASP A 702 -2.74 35.51 -51.90
CA ASP A 702 -3.97 36.29 -51.98
C ASP A 702 -4.38 36.66 -53.41
N SER A 703 -3.40 36.81 -54.30
CA SER A 703 -3.64 37.17 -55.70
C SER A 703 -3.94 35.98 -56.63
N GLN A 704 -3.72 34.73 -56.21
CA GLN A 704 -3.96 33.54 -57.03
C GLN A 704 -5.39 33.00 -56.93
N SER A 705 -5.84 32.24 -57.94
CA SER A 705 -7.11 31.50 -57.87
C SER A 705 -6.97 30.18 -57.11
N ASP A 706 -8.07 29.65 -56.59
CA ASP A 706 -8.04 28.38 -55.84
C ASP A 706 -7.64 27.16 -56.69
N ASP A 707 -7.81 27.22 -58.02
CA ASP A 707 -7.30 26.20 -58.94
C ASP A 707 -5.76 26.14 -58.94
N VAL A 708 -5.10 27.30 -58.88
CA VAL A 708 -3.62 27.39 -58.78
C VAL A 708 -3.14 26.95 -57.40
N LEU A 709 -3.93 27.21 -56.36
CA LEU A 709 -3.62 26.83 -54.98
C LEU A 709 -4.10 25.42 -54.62
N GLU A 710 -4.62 24.65 -55.57
CA GLU A 710 -5.15 23.28 -55.38
C GLU A 710 -6.20 23.18 -54.24
N GLY A 711 -6.96 24.24 -54.00
CA GLY A 711 -7.92 24.32 -52.89
C GLY A 711 -7.32 24.43 -51.49
N LYS A 712 -6.01 24.72 -51.35
CA LYS A 712 -5.28 24.72 -50.06
C LYS A 712 -4.98 26.10 -49.49
N ARG A 713 -5.69 27.15 -49.93
CA ARG A 713 -5.46 28.55 -49.50
C ARG A 713 -5.35 28.70 -47.98
N GLU A 714 -6.32 28.16 -47.23
CA GLU A 714 -6.33 28.28 -45.77
C GLU A 714 -5.09 27.63 -45.13
N GLN A 715 -4.66 26.47 -45.63
CA GLN A 715 -3.47 25.78 -45.13
C GLN A 715 -2.18 26.56 -45.44
N LEU A 716 -2.10 27.16 -46.63
CA LEU A 716 -0.95 27.99 -47.05
C LEU A 716 -0.85 29.25 -46.20
N LEU A 717 -1.97 29.97 -46.01
CA LEU A 717 -2.04 31.17 -45.18
C LEU A 717 -1.77 30.85 -43.71
N ALA A 718 -2.30 29.75 -43.18
CA ALA A 718 -2.00 29.28 -41.83
C ALA A 718 -0.50 28.99 -41.66
N SER A 719 0.13 28.33 -42.64
CA SER A 719 1.58 28.05 -42.61
C SER A 719 2.41 29.33 -42.62
N ILE A 720 2.02 30.32 -43.45
CA ILE A 720 2.65 31.64 -43.50
C ILE A 720 2.52 32.35 -42.16
N GLU A 721 1.32 32.39 -41.59
CA GLU A 721 1.07 33.10 -40.34
C GLU A 721 1.80 32.45 -39.17
N GLN A 722 1.86 31.12 -39.13
CA GLN A 722 2.63 30.39 -38.11
C GLN A 722 4.10 30.81 -38.12
N VAL A 723 4.76 30.80 -39.29
CA VAL A 723 6.18 31.20 -39.38
C VAL A 723 6.36 32.71 -39.20
N ARG A 724 5.38 33.53 -39.59
CA ARG A 724 5.38 34.98 -39.34
C ARG A 724 5.43 35.26 -37.84
N GLN A 725 4.50 34.70 -37.07
CA GLN A 725 4.43 34.92 -35.62
C GLN A 725 5.73 34.50 -34.92
N LEU A 726 6.32 33.39 -35.35
CA LEU A 726 7.58 32.90 -34.83
C LEU A 726 8.75 33.88 -35.11
N VAL A 727 8.91 34.32 -36.36
CA VAL A 727 10.02 35.21 -36.72
C VAL A 727 9.80 36.63 -36.19
N GLN A 728 8.55 37.06 -36.04
CA GLN A 728 8.20 38.34 -35.42
C GLN A 728 8.73 38.46 -33.99
N GLN A 729 8.82 37.37 -33.23
CA GLN A 729 9.38 37.40 -31.86
C GLN A 729 10.87 37.79 -31.81
N ILE A 730 11.60 37.75 -32.93
CA ILE A 730 13.03 38.14 -33.03
C ILE A 730 13.19 39.64 -33.32
N VAL A 731 12.13 40.34 -33.73
CA VAL A 731 12.21 41.75 -34.13
C VAL A 731 12.12 42.79 -32.99
N PRO A 732 11.50 42.51 -31.82
CA PRO A 732 11.45 43.41 -30.66
C PRO A 732 12.79 43.94 -30.15
N PHE A 733 13.92 43.29 -30.44
CA PHE A 733 15.25 43.72 -29.95
C PHE A 733 15.73 45.09 -30.46
N LEU A 734 14.97 45.79 -31.32
CA LEU A 734 15.20 47.19 -31.70
C LEU A 734 14.61 48.20 -30.70
N VAL A 735 13.61 47.79 -29.92
CA VAL A 735 12.96 48.58 -28.88
C VAL A 735 12.78 47.69 -27.65
N GLN A 736 13.68 47.82 -26.68
CA GLN A 736 13.64 47.07 -25.44
C GLN A 736 12.51 47.59 -24.54
N LEU A 737 11.64 46.70 -24.09
CA LEU A 737 10.59 46.98 -23.12
C LEU A 737 10.97 46.32 -21.79
N ASN A 738 11.30 47.13 -20.78
CA ASN A 738 11.62 46.69 -19.44
C ASN A 738 10.42 46.96 -18.54
N VAL A 739 9.93 45.94 -17.86
CA VAL A 739 8.83 46.05 -16.91
C VAL A 739 9.31 45.59 -15.54
N GLN A 740 8.92 46.32 -14.50
CA GLN A 740 9.28 46.01 -13.12
C GLN A 740 8.03 46.15 -12.26
N ALA A 741 7.65 45.07 -11.59
CA ALA A 741 6.58 45.04 -10.60
C ALA A 741 7.13 45.16 -9.17
N THR A 742 6.35 45.71 -8.25
CA THR A 742 6.74 45.76 -6.82
C THR A 742 6.74 44.40 -6.13
N THR A 743 5.89 43.48 -6.58
CA THR A 743 5.82 42.06 -6.17
C THR A 743 5.18 41.27 -7.30
N LEU A 744 5.45 39.97 -7.42
CA LEU A 744 4.75 39.09 -8.36
C LEU A 744 3.62 38.30 -7.70
N GLN A 745 3.51 38.35 -6.36
CA GLN A 745 2.44 37.71 -5.63
C GLN A 745 1.63 38.76 -4.87
N VAL A 746 0.31 38.72 -5.04
CA VAL A 746 -0.66 39.64 -4.45
C VAL A 746 -1.88 38.86 -3.96
N ALA A 747 -2.73 39.50 -3.17
CA ALA A 747 -4.01 38.96 -2.73
C ALA A 747 -5.17 39.93 -3.06
N PRO A 748 -6.44 39.49 -2.99
CA PRO A 748 -7.59 40.38 -3.14
C PRO A 748 -7.46 41.66 -2.27
N GLY A 749 -7.75 42.82 -2.85
CA GLY A 749 -7.63 44.13 -2.20
C GLY A 749 -6.21 44.71 -2.04
N ASP A 750 -5.15 44.00 -2.48
CA ASP A 750 -3.79 44.55 -2.44
C ASP A 750 -3.60 45.65 -3.49
N VAL A 751 -2.71 46.61 -3.20
CA VAL A 751 -2.24 47.59 -4.18
C VAL A 751 -0.95 47.07 -4.81
N TRP A 752 -0.96 46.92 -6.13
CA TRP A 752 0.14 46.44 -6.94
C TRP A 752 0.64 47.55 -7.87
N GLU A 753 1.95 47.70 -8.03
CA GLU A 753 2.52 48.75 -8.87
C GLU A 753 3.45 48.17 -9.94
N MET A 754 3.37 48.75 -11.13
CA MET A 754 4.20 48.36 -12.27
C MET A 754 4.85 49.59 -12.91
N THR A 755 6.16 49.51 -13.11
CA THR A 755 6.96 50.51 -13.84
C THR A 755 7.35 49.94 -15.20
N ILE A 756 7.03 50.65 -16.28
CA ILE A 756 7.33 50.27 -17.65
C ILE A 756 8.29 51.28 -18.25
N GLN A 757 9.40 50.79 -18.80
CA GLN A 757 10.38 51.55 -19.55
C GLN A 757 10.50 50.99 -20.97
N VAL A 758 10.35 51.84 -21.97
CA VAL A 758 10.64 51.52 -23.38
C VAL A 758 11.94 52.21 -23.80
N CYS A 759 12.84 51.50 -24.47
CA CYS A 759 14.15 52.01 -24.88
C CYS A 759 14.42 51.66 -26.35
N ASN A 760 14.70 52.64 -27.20
CA ASN A 760 15.13 52.37 -28.58
C ASN A 760 16.61 51.96 -28.58
N THR A 761 16.89 50.68 -28.80
CA THR A 761 18.23 50.08 -28.84
C THR A 761 18.81 50.05 -30.27
N SER A 762 18.05 50.47 -31.28
CA SER A 762 18.50 50.49 -32.67
C SER A 762 19.41 51.69 -32.98
N ASP A 763 20.12 51.63 -34.12
CA ASP A 763 20.99 52.69 -34.63
C ASP A 763 20.24 53.78 -35.43
N LYS A 764 18.91 53.70 -35.49
CA LYS A 764 18.03 54.65 -36.17
C LYS A 764 16.93 55.10 -35.22
N LYS A 765 16.19 56.13 -35.62
CA LYS A 765 14.95 56.50 -34.93
C LYS A 765 13.86 55.44 -35.19
N VAL A 766 13.00 55.25 -34.20
CA VAL A 766 11.72 54.55 -34.35
C VAL A 766 10.60 55.59 -34.25
N ASP A 767 9.63 55.52 -35.16
CA ASP A 767 8.55 56.50 -35.27
C ASP A 767 7.22 55.88 -34.77
N ASN A 768 6.28 56.70 -34.30
CA ASN A 768 4.94 56.29 -33.85
C ASN A 768 4.95 55.18 -32.77
N VAL A 769 5.79 55.37 -31.74
CA VAL A 769 5.88 54.49 -30.58
C VAL A 769 4.63 54.66 -29.72
N ARG A 770 3.87 53.59 -29.50
CA ARG A 770 2.67 53.55 -28.65
C ARG A 770 2.74 52.37 -27.71
N ILE A 771 2.46 52.59 -26.43
CA ILE A 771 2.45 51.55 -25.43
C ILE A 771 0.99 51.23 -25.07
N SER A 772 0.65 49.95 -25.04
CA SER A 772 -0.60 49.45 -24.47
C SER A 772 -0.32 48.40 -23.40
N VAL A 773 -0.94 48.53 -22.23
CA VAL A 773 -0.89 47.51 -21.18
C VAL A 773 -2.26 46.84 -21.12
N SER A 774 -2.29 45.56 -21.46
CA SER A 774 -3.47 44.72 -21.34
C SER A 774 -3.51 44.13 -19.94
N LEU A 775 -4.57 44.46 -19.21
CA LEU A 775 -4.82 43.92 -17.89
C LEU A 775 -5.83 42.77 -18.01
N PRO A 776 -5.77 41.76 -17.13
CA PRO A 776 -6.74 40.67 -17.14
C PRO A 776 -8.17 41.18 -16.96
N ASP A 777 -9.11 40.64 -17.73
CA ASP A 777 -10.53 41.01 -17.64
C ASP A 777 -11.10 40.83 -16.21
N ALA A 778 -10.59 39.84 -15.48
CA ALA A 778 -10.94 39.57 -14.09
C ALA A 778 -10.61 40.73 -13.12
N TRP A 779 -9.69 41.61 -13.50
CA TRP A 779 -9.30 42.77 -12.70
C TRP A 779 -10.29 43.94 -12.85
N ASN A 780 -11.19 43.87 -13.85
CA ASN A 780 -12.21 44.88 -14.14
C ASN A 780 -11.64 46.32 -14.27
N THR A 781 -10.42 46.42 -14.78
CA THR A 781 -9.68 47.67 -14.97
C THR A 781 -9.44 47.91 -16.46
N PRO A 782 -9.64 49.15 -16.97
CA PRO A 782 -9.37 49.44 -18.38
C PRO A 782 -7.89 49.26 -18.73
N ASN A 783 -7.63 48.76 -19.94
CA ASN A 783 -6.29 48.74 -20.50
C ASN A 783 -5.69 50.14 -20.57
N ILE A 784 -4.38 50.24 -20.34
CA ILE A 784 -3.66 51.52 -20.35
C ILE A 784 -3.09 51.76 -21.73
N TYR A 785 -3.15 53.01 -22.20
CA TYR A 785 -2.55 53.44 -23.45
C TYR A 785 -1.69 54.69 -23.24
N LYS A 786 -0.45 54.69 -23.75
CA LYS A 786 0.45 55.85 -23.77
C LYS A 786 1.00 56.07 -25.18
N ASP A 787 0.89 57.30 -25.69
CA ASP A 787 1.54 57.68 -26.95
C ASP A 787 2.90 58.32 -26.66
N VAL A 788 3.97 57.70 -27.15
CA VAL A 788 5.37 58.11 -26.93
C VAL A 788 5.91 58.90 -28.13
N GLY A 789 5.33 58.73 -29.33
CA GLY A 789 5.73 59.46 -30.53
C GLY A 789 7.01 58.93 -31.16
N ILE A 790 8.13 59.65 -31.04
CA ILE A 790 9.41 59.30 -31.69
C ILE A 790 10.46 59.04 -30.61
N LEU A 791 11.19 57.91 -30.71
CA LEU A 791 12.36 57.64 -29.88
C LEU A 791 13.63 57.62 -30.75
N SER A 792 14.60 58.47 -30.41
CA SER A 792 15.92 58.48 -31.04
C SER A 792 16.74 57.26 -30.59
N SER A 793 17.80 56.92 -31.33
CA SER A 793 18.73 55.85 -30.95
C SER A 793 19.25 56.06 -29.53
N GLY A 794 19.13 55.04 -28.67
CA GLY A 794 19.53 55.06 -27.26
C GLY A 794 18.58 55.79 -26.30
N GLN A 795 17.47 56.33 -26.78
CA GLN A 795 16.51 57.07 -25.94
C GLN A 795 15.51 56.14 -25.26
N SER A 796 15.16 56.44 -24.01
CA SER A 796 14.13 55.72 -23.25
C SER A 796 12.96 56.62 -22.81
N PHE A 797 11.81 56.02 -22.57
CA PHE A 797 10.63 56.62 -21.95
C PHE A 797 10.12 55.69 -20.84
N THR A 798 9.79 56.22 -19.67
CA THR A 798 9.39 55.44 -18.48
C THR A 798 8.11 56.01 -17.87
N PHE A 799 7.19 55.15 -17.42
CA PHE A 799 6.03 55.51 -16.61
C PHE A 799 5.68 54.41 -15.60
N THR A 800 4.94 54.77 -14.54
CA THR A 800 4.51 53.85 -13.48
C THR A 800 3.00 53.96 -13.31
N GLU A 801 2.34 52.83 -13.08
CA GLU A 801 0.90 52.73 -12.81
C GLU A 801 0.66 51.82 -11.59
N SER A 802 -0.35 52.13 -10.79
CA SER A 802 -0.72 51.40 -9.57
C SER A 802 -2.16 50.90 -9.67
N PHE A 803 -2.42 49.68 -9.21
CA PHE A 803 -3.68 48.96 -9.36
C PHE A 803 -4.13 48.38 -8.03
N THR A 804 -5.42 48.44 -7.73
CA THR A 804 -5.99 47.74 -6.57
C THR A 804 -6.66 46.46 -7.04
N MET A 805 -6.26 45.32 -6.49
CA MET A 805 -6.85 44.02 -6.82
C MET A 805 -8.32 43.98 -6.39
N PRO A 806 -9.26 43.54 -7.24
CA PRO A 806 -10.65 43.40 -6.84
C PRO A 806 -10.82 42.46 -5.64
N ASP A 807 -11.80 42.72 -4.76
CA ASP A 807 -12.03 41.88 -3.58
C ASP A 807 -12.49 40.45 -3.92
N ALA A 808 -13.11 40.27 -5.09
CA ALA A 808 -13.65 39.00 -5.58
C ALA A 808 -12.82 38.37 -6.71
N ILE A 809 -11.56 38.80 -6.87
CA ILE A 809 -10.67 38.21 -7.87
C ILE A 809 -10.42 36.72 -7.54
N PRO A 810 -10.61 35.80 -8.50
CA PRO A 810 -10.27 34.39 -8.28
C PRO A 810 -8.77 34.22 -8.02
N THR A 811 -8.41 33.13 -7.37
CA THR A 811 -7.00 32.78 -7.19
C THR A 811 -6.43 32.19 -8.47
N GLY A 812 -5.18 32.47 -8.75
CA GLY A 812 -4.46 31.93 -9.90
C GLY A 812 -3.53 32.95 -10.55
N SER A 813 -3.02 32.55 -11.70
CA SER A 813 -1.97 33.26 -12.42
C SER A 813 -2.59 34.17 -13.48
N TYR A 814 -2.29 35.46 -13.39
CA TYR A 814 -2.89 36.47 -14.24
C TYR A 814 -1.82 37.15 -15.12
N PRO A 815 -1.88 37.01 -16.46
CA PRO A 815 -0.93 37.65 -17.34
C PRO A 815 -1.24 39.15 -17.48
N VAL A 816 -0.23 39.99 -17.22
CA VAL A 816 -0.25 41.41 -17.52
C VAL A 816 0.70 41.67 -18.68
N THR A 817 0.13 42.07 -19.83
CA THR A 817 0.89 42.17 -21.08
C THR A 817 1.09 43.63 -21.48
N ALA A 818 2.32 44.10 -21.45
CA ALA A 818 2.73 45.40 -22.00
C ALA A 818 3.23 45.23 -23.45
N LYS A 819 2.65 46.00 -24.38
CA LYS A 819 3.05 46.05 -25.78
C LYS A 819 3.54 47.44 -26.14
N ALA A 820 4.63 47.55 -26.88
CA ALA A 820 5.08 48.77 -27.54
C ALA A 820 5.01 48.58 -29.06
N GLU A 821 4.04 49.22 -29.71
CA GLU A 821 3.95 49.31 -31.16
C GLU A 821 4.85 50.44 -31.67
N TYR A 822 5.61 50.23 -32.74
CA TYR A 822 6.48 51.25 -33.33
C TYR A 822 6.72 51.00 -34.82
N LYS A 823 7.13 52.04 -35.55
CA LYS A 823 7.56 51.94 -36.95
C LYS A 823 9.07 52.01 -37.06
N TYR A 824 9.65 50.99 -37.71
CA TYR A 824 11.06 50.96 -38.09
C TYR A 824 11.17 50.68 -39.59
N LYS A 825 11.84 51.56 -40.35
CA LYS A 825 11.99 51.46 -41.82
C LYS A 825 10.65 51.21 -42.56
N ALA A 826 9.59 51.92 -42.16
CA ALA A 826 8.21 51.81 -42.68
C ALA A 826 7.42 50.53 -42.34
N MET A 827 8.02 49.58 -41.61
CA MET A 827 7.31 48.41 -41.10
C MET A 827 6.75 48.70 -39.70
N LEU A 828 5.49 48.33 -39.45
CA LEU A 828 4.89 48.35 -38.12
C LEU A 828 5.36 47.11 -37.35
N LEU A 829 5.87 47.31 -36.15
CA LEU A 829 6.44 46.30 -35.28
C LEU A 829 5.87 46.46 -33.89
N VAL A 830 5.90 45.36 -33.12
CA VAL A 830 5.41 45.32 -31.75
C VAL A 830 6.46 44.62 -30.91
N ALA A 831 6.91 45.26 -29.83
CA ALA A 831 7.63 44.62 -28.74
C ALA A 831 6.62 44.27 -27.64
N GLU A 832 6.70 43.08 -27.08
CA GLU A 832 5.75 42.59 -26.08
C GLU A 832 6.48 42.01 -24.88
N TYR A 833 5.95 42.27 -23.70
CA TYR A 833 6.39 41.70 -22.43
C TYR A 833 5.17 41.30 -21.64
N THR A 834 5.15 40.07 -21.14
CA THR A 834 4.09 39.57 -20.26
C THR A 834 4.70 39.22 -18.92
N GLU A 835 4.18 39.84 -17.85
CA GLU A 835 4.48 39.47 -16.48
C GLU A 835 3.33 38.60 -15.95
N ILE A 836 3.64 37.53 -15.21
CA ILE A 836 2.61 36.74 -14.52
C ILE A 836 2.48 37.25 -13.08
N VAL A 837 1.27 37.65 -12.71
CA VAL A 837 0.93 38.09 -11.37
C VAL A 837 0.12 37.00 -10.68
N GLU A 838 0.69 36.43 -9.63
CA GLU A 838 0.07 35.40 -8.81
C GLU A 838 -0.90 36.02 -7.81
N VAL A 839 -2.18 35.70 -7.97
CA VAL A 839 -3.22 36.08 -7.02
C VAL A 839 -3.45 34.91 -6.06
N ALA A 840 -2.88 35.00 -4.88
CA ALA A 840 -3.07 34.03 -3.81
C ALA A 840 -4.43 34.24 -3.10
N PRO A 841 -5.01 33.19 -2.50
CA PRO A 841 -6.16 33.37 -1.61
C PRO A 841 -5.78 34.33 -0.48
N LEU A 842 -6.67 35.26 -0.14
CA LEU A 842 -6.38 36.30 0.88
C LEU A 842 -5.84 35.71 2.18
N ILE A 843 -6.43 34.59 2.60
CA ILE A 843 -6.01 33.82 3.76
C ILE A 843 -6.14 32.33 3.48
N THR A 844 -5.18 31.54 3.96
CA THR A 844 -5.28 30.08 4.04
C THR A 844 -5.41 29.64 5.50
N ALA A 845 -6.19 28.59 5.74
CA ALA A 845 -6.46 28.11 7.08
C ALA A 845 -6.51 26.59 7.15
N LYS A 846 -5.96 26.00 8.23
CA LYS A 846 -5.95 24.55 8.48
C LYS A 846 -6.28 24.25 9.94
N LEU A 847 -7.16 23.29 10.20
CA LEU A 847 -7.59 22.89 11.54
C LEU A 847 -7.00 21.51 11.91
N THR A 848 -6.48 21.37 13.14
CA THR A 848 -5.88 20.12 13.64
C THR A 848 -6.25 19.86 15.11
N PRO A 849 -6.78 18.66 15.46
CA PRO A 849 -7.28 17.63 14.57
C PRO A 849 -8.66 18.01 13.99
N ASN A 850 -9.02 17.53 12.81
CA ASN A 850 -10.35 17.72 12.19
C ASN A 850 -11.37 16.63 12.62
N GLN A 851 -10.94 15.65 13.41
CA GLN A 851 -11.79 14.64 14.05
C GLN A 851 -11.33 14.39 15.50
N MET A 852 -12.27 14.24 16.42
CA MET A 852 -12.05 13.90 17.83
C MET A 852 -12.98 12.79 18.28
N ASP A 853 -12.42 11.65 18.71
CA ASP A 853 -13.17 10.57 19.36
C ASP A 853 -12.92 10.65 20.87
N LEU A 854 -13.94 11.04 21.63
CA LEU A 854 -13.88 11.42 23.02
C LEU A 854 -14.70 10.45 23.87
N HIS A 855 -14.29 10.23 25.11
CA HIS A 855 -14.96 9.32 26.04
C HIS A 855 -15.55 9.99 27.27
N LYS A 856 -15.35 11.31 27.42
CA LYS A 856 -15.82 12.06 28.59
C LYS A 856 -16.19 13.48 28.19
N ALA A 857 -17.03 14.08 29.03
CA ALA A 857 -17.18 15.52 29.07
C ALA A 857 -15.85 16.18 29.50
N GLY A 858 -15.57 17.37 28.99
CA GLY A 858 -14.31 18.04 29.26
C GLY A 858 -13.96 19.05 28.18
N MET A 859 -12.83 19.74 28.39
CA MET A 859 -12.31 20.75 27.48
C MET A 859 -11.14 20.17 26.68
N TYR A 860 -11.23 20.19 25.36
CA TYR A 860 -10.31 19.55 24.44
C TYR A 860 -9.68 20.57 23.48
N PRO A 861 -8.35 20.57 23.30
CA PRO A 861 -7.66 21.53 22.44
C PRO A 861 -7.79 21.17 20.95
N PHE A 862 -7.87 22.20 20.11
CA PHE A 862 -7.57 22.14 18.67
C PHE A 862 -6.75 23.36 18.26
N THR A 863 -6.05 23.29 17.13
CA THR A 863 -5.29 24.41 16.59
C THR A 863 -5.79 24.79 15.21
N ILE A 864 -5.68 26.08 14.90
CA ILE A 864 -5.92 26.64 13.57
C ILE A 864 -4.64 27.33 13.13
N GLU A 865 -4.02 26.84 12.06
CA GLU A 865 -2.94 27.55 11.39
C GLU A 865 -3.56 28.50 10.36
N LEU A 866 -3.21 29.79 10.46
CA LEU A 866 -3.66 30.84 9.57
C LEU A 866 -2.46 31.47 8.88
N SER A 867 -2.51 31.63 7.55
CA SER A 867 -1.48 32.32 6.78
C SER A 867 -2.08 33.49 6.00
N ASN A 868 -1.59 34.69 6.27
CA ASN A 868 -1.93 35.89 5.50
C ASN A 868 -1.09 35.95 4.23
N ASN A 869 -1.71 35.85 3.05
CA ASN A 869 -0.98 35.92 1.78
C ASN A 869 -0.93 37.34 1.18
N ALA A 870 -1.57 38.31 1.83
CA ALA A 870 -1.58 39.70 1.38
C ALA A 870 -0.27 40.44 1.68
N VAL A 871 0.00 41.50 0.93
CA VAL A 871 1.09 42.44 1.22
C VAL A 871 0.72 43.51 2.25
N ARG A 872 -0.43 43.33 2.93
CA ARG A 872 -0.93 44.16 4.03
C ARG A 872 -1.28 43.31 5.25
N ALA A 873 -1.34 43.92 6.42
CA ALA A 873 -1.81 43.24 7.63
C ALA A 873 -3.32 42.96 7.53
N LEU A 874 -3.75 41.83 8.11
CA LEU A 874 -5.16 41.41 8.17
C LEU A 874 -5.58 41.23 9.63
N ASN A 875 -6.82 41.61 9.93
CA ASN A 875 -7.52 41.17 11.12
C ASN A 875 -8.46 40.03 10.70
N VAL A 876 -8.23 38.84 11.24
CA VAL A 876 -8.94 37.61 10.86
C VAL A 876 -9.92 37.26 11.96
N GLU A 877 -11.20 37.33 11.66
CA GLU A 877 -12.29 36.93 12.55
C GLU A 877 -12.45 35.40 12.54
N LEU A 878 -12.59 34.79 13.71
CA LEU A 878 -12.79 33.35 13.88
C LEU A 878 -14.10 33.10 14.64
N GLU A 879 -14.96 32.26 14.07
CA GLU A 879 -16.25 31.92 14.67
C GLU A 879 -16.45 30.40 14.63
N ALA A 880 -16.41 29.77 15.80
CA ALA A 880 -16.71 28.36 15.95
C ALA A 880 -18.21 28.15 16.22
N SER A 881 -18.80 27.16 15.57
CA SER A 881 -20.21 26.82 15.73
C SER A 881 -20.43 25.31 15.57
N ASP A 882 -21.48 24.77 16.18
CA ASP A 882 -21.93 23.40 16.03
C ASP A 882 -23.38 23.34 15.55
N THR A 883 -23.73 22.30 14.80
CA THR A 883 -25.08 22.16 14.21
C THR A 883 -26.15 21.73 15.21
N GLU A 884 -25.76 21.13 16.34
CA GLU A 884 -26.67 20.49 17.30
C GLU A 884 -26.88 21.29 18.59
N SER A 885 -26.22 22.45 18.75
CA SER A 885 -26.36 23.36 19.91
C SER A 885 -26.10 22.66 21.25
N GLY A 886 -24.90 22.09 21.40
CA GLY A 886 -24.50 21.38 22.61
C GLY A 886 -23.06 21.60 23.05
N LEU A 887 -22.22 22.23 22.22
CA LEU A 887 -20.81 22.47 22.52
C LEU A 887 -20.54 23.93 22.85
N SER A 888 -19.53 24.21 23.67
CA SER A 888 -19.03 25.58 23.86
C SER A 888 -17.57 25.68 23.43
N PHE A 889 -17.24 26.70 22.66
CA PHE A 889 -15.89 26.92 22.15
C PHE A 889 -15.21 28.09 22.87
N ASP A 890 -13.96 27.90 23.27
CA ASP A 890 -13.07 28.97 23.69
C ASP A 890 -12.04 29.18 22.58
N LEU A 891 -12.26 30.21 21.77
CA LEU A 891 -11.43 30.58 20.64
C LEU A 891 -11.38 32.11 20.58
N ALA A 892 -10.18 32.65 20.34
CA ALA A 892 -10.03 34.10 20.16
C ALA A 892 -10.94 34.58 19.01
N PRO A 893 -11.78 35.61 19.22
CA PRO A 893 -12.77 36.04 18.23
C PRO A 893 -12.13 36.66 16.99
N SER A 894 -10.89 37.13 17.11
CA SER A 894 -10.09 37.61 15.99
C SER A 894 -8.60 37.49 16.27
N VAL A 895 -7.80 37.37 15.21
CA VAL A 895 -6.34 37.33 15.25
C VAL A 895 -5.77 38.34 14.25
N ASP A 896 -4.87 39.20 14.73
CA ASP A 896 -4.06 40.06 13.85
C ASP A 896 -2.90 39.25 13.25
N LEU A 897 -2.78 39.33 11.92
CA LEU A 897 -1.68 38.80 11.13
C LEU A 897 -0.98 39.95 10.41
N ALA A 898 0.33 40.10 10.60
CA ALA A 898 1.15 40.96 9.78
C ALA A 898 1.16 40.46 8.32
N LEU A 899 1.63 41.31 7.39
CA LEU A 899 1.79 40.89 6.00
C LEU A 899 2.65 39.62 5.91
N ARG A 900 2.21 38.64 5.12
CA ARG A 900 2.96 37.37 4.93
C ARG A 900 3.22 36.56 6.21
N GLU A 901 2.51 36.84 7.30
CA GLU A 901 2.66 36.09 8.55
C GLU A 901 1.84 34.80 8.50
N THR A 902 2.43 33.71 9.01
CA THR A 902 1.72 32.49 9.40
C THR A 902 1.72 32.38 10.91
N LYS A 903 0.55 32.09 11.49
CA LYS A 903 0.37 32.02 12.94
C LYS A 903 -0.58 30.88 13.30
N THR A 904 -0.23 30.15 14.35
CA THR A 904 -1.09 29.12 14.93
C THR A 904 -1.90 29.71 16.08
N VAL A 905 -3.21 29.53 16.01
CA VAL A 905 -4.18 29.94 17.02
C VAL A 905 -4.66 28.70 17.76
N GLN A 906 -4.53 28.71 19.08
CA GLN A 906 -5.06 27.65 19.94
C GLN A 906 -6.54 27.93 20.23
N GLY A 907 -7.38 26.92 20.06
CA GLY A 907 -8.77 26.90 20.51
C GLY A 907 -9.05 25.70 21.41
N TYR A 908 -10.19 25.74 22.08
CA TYR A 908 -10.71 24.64 22.88
C TYR A 908 -12.19 24.42 22.58
N VAL A 909 -12.60 23.16 22.57
CA VAL A 909 -14.02 22.76 22.56
C VAL A 909 -14.35 22.08 23.88
N THR A 910 -15.42 22.51 24.52
CA THR A 910 -15.91 21.93 25.76
C THR A 910 -17.14 21.09 25.47
N ILE A 911 -17.05 19.82 25.81
CA ILE A 911 -18.14 18.86 25.83
C ILE A 911 -18.81 18.95 27.20
N PRO A 912 -20.09 19.33 27.33
CA PRO A 912 -20.75 19.44 28.62
C PRO A 912 -21.05 18.07 29.22
N SER A 913 -21.14 17.98 30.54
CA SER A 913 -21.48 16.74 31.26
C SER A 913 -22.86 16.16 30.94
N SER A 914 -23.75 16.96 30.35
CA SER A 914 -25.05 16.50 29.85
C SER A 914 -24.95 15.66 28.58
N VAL A 915 -23.84 15.74 27.85
CA VAL A 915 -23.60 14.94 26.64
C VAL A 915 -23.03 13.60 27.09
N ILE A 916 -23.88 12.58 27.05
CA ILE A 916 -23.52 11.23 27.45
C ILE A 916 -22.92 10.49 26.26
N GLN A 917 -23.67 10.35 25.15
CA GLN A 917 -23.20 9.76 23.89
C GLN A 917 -23.79 10.56 22.73
N ALA A 918 -22.97 11.08 21.83
CA ALA A 918 -23.41 11.91 20.71
C ALA A 918 -22.33 12.04 19.63
N VAL A 919 -22.71 12.43 18.42
CA VAL A 919 -21.80 12.82 17.34
C VAL A 919 -22.14 14.25 16.95
N PHE A 920 -21.18 15.15 17.04
CA PHE A 920 -21.31 16.55 16.64
C PHE A 920 -20.55 16.81 15.35
N SER A 921 -21.17 17.60 14.48
CA SER A 921 -20.50 18.28 13.39
C SER A 921 -20.31 19.75 13.79
N ALA A 922 -19.08 20.11 14.16
CA ALA A 922 -18.69 21.48 14.41
C ALA A 922 -17.90 22.04 13.23
N GLN A 923 -17.81 23.36 13.16
CA GLN A 923 -17.05 24.05 12.15
C GLN A 923 -16.46 25.35 12.69
N VAL A 924 -15.33 25.77 12.15
CA VAL A 924 -14.76 27.10 12.39
C VAL A 924 -14.79 27.91 11.09
N ALA A 925 -15.55 28.99 11.11
CA ALA A 925 -15.58 29.99 10.05
C ALA A 925 -14.40 30.95 10.19
N VAL A 926 -13.67 31.15 9.09
CA VAL A 926 -12.57 32.10 8.98
C VAL A 926 -13.03 33.27 8.11
N ARG A 927 -13.08 34.46 8.71
CA ARG A 927 -13.60 35.68 8.08
C ARG A 927 -12.56 36.80 8.08
N VAL A 928 -12.63 37.69 7.10
CA VAL A 928 -11.84 38.93 7.06
C VAL A 928 -12.78 40.06 6.65
N GLY A 929 -12.94 41.07 7.51
CA GLY A 929 -13.88 42.17 7.26
C GLY A 929 -15.33 41.71 7.11
N GLY A 930 -15.75 40.69 7.88
CA GLY A 930 -17.06 40.05 7.80
C GLY A 930 -17.27 39.05 6.64
N ALA A 931 -16.43 39.04 5.60
CA ALA A 931 -16.54 38.10 4.48
C ALA A 931 -15.99 36.72 4.85
N LEU A 932 -16.69 35.64 4.49
CA LEU A 932 -16.29 34.25 4.77
C LEU A 932 -15.30 33.74 3.73
N TYR A 933 -14.12 33.28 4.18
CA TYR A 933 -13.06 32.75 3.30
C TYR A 933 -12.87 31.24 3.43
N SER A 934 -13.06 30.68 4.64
CA SER A 934 -12.96 29.24 4.84
C SER A 934 -13.92 28.77 5.93
N THR A 935 -14.33 27.51 5.85
CA THR A 935 -15.09 26.80 6.89
C THR A 935 -14.37 25.48 7.15
N LEU A 936 -13.79 25.36 8.34
CA LEU A 936 -12.96 24.22 8.74
C LEU A 936 -13.81 23.23 9.53
N PRO A 937 -14.05 22.00 9.04
CA PRO A 937 -14.86 21.02 9.75
C PRO A 937 -14.10 20.42 10.95
N LEU A 938 -14.82 20.22 12.05
CA LEU A 938 -14.37 19.52 13.25
C LEU A 938 -15.44 18.50 13.65
N ASN A 939 -15.19 17.23 13.36
CA ASN A 939 -16.10 16.13 13.70
C ASN A 939 -15.78 15.61 15.10
N ILE A 940 -16.77 15.50 15.98
CA ILE A 940 -16.55 15.09 17.37
C ILE A 940 -17.50 13.94 17.70
N SER A 941 -16.98 12.77 18.04
CA SER A 941 -17.77 11.66 18.59
C SER A 941 -17.52 11.58 20.09
N VAL A 942 -18.59 11.45 20.88
CA VAL A 942 -18.52 11.23 22.32
C VAL A 942 -19.19 9.89 22.62
N ASP A 943 -18.44 8.93 23.15
CA ASP A 943 -18.97 7.63 23.59
C ASP A 943 -18.32 7.25 24.94
N PRO A 944 -19.09 7.18 26.04
CA PRO A 944 -18.53 6.93 27.36
C PRO A 944 -18.12 5.47 27.54
N ASN A 945 -18.61 4.57 26.68
CA ASN A 945 -18.18 3.18 26.69
C ASN A 945 -16.78 3.08 26.06
N LEU A 946 -15.83 2.63 26.86
CA LEU A 946 -14.44 2.47 26.43
C LEU A 946 -14.23 1.22 25.56
N ILE A 947 -15.23 0.34 25.45
CA ILE A 947 -15.15 -0.89 24.65
C ILE A 947 -15.56 -0.62 23.22
N TYR A 948 -14.70 -1.00 22.27
CA TYR A 948 -15.05 -1.00 20.86
C TYR A 948 -15.91 -2.21 20.48
N ASN A 949 -17.00 -1.97 19.76
CA ASN A 949 -17.95 -3.00 19.29
C ASN A 949 -18.54 -3.88 20.44
N PRO A 950 -19.13 -3.25 21.46
CA PRO A 950 -19.50 -3.93 22.71
C PRO A 950 -20.60 -4.99 22.61
N GLY A 951 -21.52 -4.85 21.65
CA GLY A 951 -22.59 -5.81 21.35
C GLY A 951 -22.29 -6.73 20.17
N PHE A 952 -21.04 -6.80 19.71
CA PHE A 952 -20.62 -7.70 18.61
C PHE A 952 -21.36 -7.50 17.27
N GLU A 953 -21.98 -6.34 17.05
CA GLU A 953 -22.80 -6.04 15.87
C GLU A 953 -21.98 -5.68 14.62
N LYS A 954 -20.73 -5.23 14.80
CA LYS A 954 -19.85 -4.86 13.68
C LYS A 954 -19.03 -6.06 13.23
N GLN A 955 -19.11 -6.39 11.94
CA GLN A 955 -18.35 -7.48 11.32
C GLN A 955 -16.93 -7.04 10.92
N THR A 956 -15.96 -7.94 11.04
CA THR A 956 -14.65 -7.77 10.41
C THR A 956 -14.80 -7.92 8.90
N LEU A 957 -14.42 -6.91 8.13
CA LEU A 957 -14.58 -6.92 6.67
C LEU A 957 -13.80 -8.10 6.06
N GLY A 958 -14.51 -9.02 5.40
CA GLY A 958 -13.93 -10.23 4.81
C GLY A 958 -13.88 -11.47 5.72
N ALA A 959 -14.31 -11.38 6.98
CA ALA A 959 -14.35 -12.53 7.90
C ALA A 959 -15.68 -12.60 8.66
N ASN A 960 -16.13 -13.81 9.01
CA ASN A 960 -17.39 -14.01 9.74
C ASN A 960 -17.17 -14.01 11.27
N HIS A 961 -16.58 -12.94 11.79
CA HIS A 961 -16.42 -12.70 13.23
C HIS A 961 -16.49 -11.19 13.53
N PRO A 962 -16.81 -10.78 14.77
CA PRO A 962 -16.98 -9.37 15.12
C PRO A 962 -15.62 -8.65 15.15
N VAL A 963 -15.58 -7.40 14.69
CA VAL A 963 -14.36 -6.59 14.67
C VAL A 963 -14.00 -6.12 16.08
N GLY A 964 -12.70 -6.15 16.40
CA GLY A 964 -12.16 -5.72 17.70
C GLY A 964 -12.17 -6.79 18.79
N TRP A 965 -12.54 -8.02 18.44
CA TRP A 965 -12.65 -9.15 19.36
C TRP A 965 -11.88 -10.37 18.87
N SER A 966 -11.01 -10.89 19.74
CA SER A 966 -10.32 -12.15 19.59
C SER A 966 -11.26 -13.28 19.97
N MET A 967 -11.95 -13.84 18.97
CA MET A 967 -12.93 -14.89 19.19
C MET A 967 -12.28 -16.24 19.55
N ARG A 968 -11.02 -16.49 19.19
CA ARG A 968 -10.36 -17.79 19.42
C ARG A 968 -11.25 -18.96 18.95
N ALA A 969 -11.57 -19.91 19.82
CA ALA A 969 -12.47 -21.04 19.52
C ALA A 969 -13.95 -20.74 19.79
N SER A 970 -14.28 -19.52 20.22
CA SER A 970 -15.65 -19.09 20.47
C SER A 970 -16.41 -18.80 19.18
N ILE A 971 -17.73 -18.68 19.30
CA ILE A 971 -18.65 -18.57 18.17
C ILE A 971 -19.29 -17.19 18.21
N TRP A 972 -19.29 -16.51 17.06
CA TRP A 972 -20.11 -15.34 16.85
C TRP A 972 -21.54 -15.79 16.54
N ASP A 973 -22.38 -15.80 17.57
CA ASP A 973 -23.71 -16.37 17.50
C ASP A 973 -24.72 -15.31 17.06
N LYS A 974 -25.31 -15.49 15.87
CA LYS A 974 -26.36 -14.63 15.32
C LYS A 974 -27.78 -15.16 15.59
N GLY A 975 -27.91 -16.29 16.27
CA GLY A 975 -29.18 -16.92 16.63
C GLY A 975 -29.62 -16.62 18.07
N THR A 976 -28.68 -16.28 18.95
CA THR A 976 -28.95 -15.94 20.35
C THR A 976 -28.22 -14.64 20.68
N ALA A 977 -28.95 -13.58 21.00
CA ALA A 977 -28.41 -12.29 21.42
C ALA A 977 -29.28 -11.72 22.55
N HIS A 978 -28.70 -10.85 23.38
CA HIS A 978 -29.45 -10.11 24.41
C HIS A 978 -30.14 -8.90 23.77
N SER A 979 -29.38 -8.13 23.00
CA SER A 979 -29.88 -7.06 22.14
C SER A 979 -29.23 -7.16 20.75
N GLY A 980 -29.66 -6.35 19.78
CA GLY A 980 -29.06 -6.42 18.44
C GLY A 980 -29.36 -7.71 17.67
N GLN A 981 -28.39 -8.19 16.89
CA GLN A 981 -28.48 -9.35 16.00
C GLN A 981 -27.39 -10.40 16.29
N ALA A 982 -26.43 -10.13 17.18
CA ALA A 982 -25.36 -11.08 17.47
C ALA A 982 -24.88 -11.02 18.93
N SER A 983 -24.28 -12.10 19.40
CA SER A 983 -23.52 -12.15 20.65
C SER A 983 -22.29 -13.06 20.50
N ALA A 984 -21.47 -13.14 21.55
CA ALA A 984 -20.32 -14.02 21.58
C ALA A 984 -20.55 -15.22 22.50
N ARG A 985 -20.30 -16.44 22.00
CA ARG A 985 -20.66 -17.70 22.67
C ARG A 985 -19.44 -18.59 22.92
N LEU A 986 -19.27 -19.04 24.16
CA LEU A 986 -18.35 -20.10 24.55
C LEU A 986 -19.11 -21.42 24.73
N ASP A 987 -18.59 -22.48 24.12
CA ASP A 987 -19.02 -23.86 24.36
C ASP A 987 -18.09 -24.56 25.37
N PRO A 988 -18.59 -25.50 26.19
CA PRO A 988 -17.77 -26.29 27.10
C PRO A 988 -16.64 -27.00 26.39
N ASP A 989 -15.43 -26.83 26.92
CA ASP A 989 -14.23 -27.51 26.43
C ASP A 989 -13.41 -27.96 27.62
N ALA A 990 -13.56 -29.24 27.97
CA ALA A 990 -12.88 -29.86 29.10
C ALA A 990 -11.35 -29.86 28.97
N ASN A 991 -10.80 -29.56 27.79
CA ASN A 991 -9.37 -29.58 27.53
C ASN A 991 -8.77 -28.18 27.47
N ASN A 992 -9.61 -27.14 27.36
CA ASN A 992 -9.17 -25.76 27.28
C ASN A 992 -9.11 -25.07 28.65
N THR A 993 -7.93 -25.08 29.24
CA THR A 993 -7.63 -24.40 30.53
C THR A 993 -7.81 -22.88 30.46
N PHE A 994 -7.91 -22.30 29.26
CA PHE A 994 -8.07 -20.87 29.04
C PHE A 994 -9.07 -20.57 27.91
N ASN A 995 -10.28 -21.13 28.04
CA ASN A 995 -11.38 -20.91 27.09
C ASN A 995 -11.94 -19.50 27.25
N VAL A 996 -11.52 -18.57 26.38
CA VAL A 996 -11.83 -17.15 26.52
C VAL A 996 -12.16 -16.47 25.20
N ILE A 997 -12.88 -15.36 25.32
CA ILE A 997 -13.04 -14.31 24.32
C ILE A 997 -12.44 -13.05 24.93
N ASN A 998 -11.70 -12.26 24.15
CA ASN A 998 -11.13 -11.01 24.66
C ASN A 998 -11.04 -9.92 23.59
N THR A 999 -10.92 -8.66 24.00
CA THR A 999 -10.66 -7.57 23.04
C THR A 999 -9.34 -7.81 22.30
N ASP A 1000 -9.26 -7.47 21.01
CA ASP A 1000 -8.04 -7.62 20.22
C ASP A 1000 -6.96 -6.61 20.63
N THR A 1001 -5.68 -6.88 20.36
CA THR A 1001 -4.55 -6.01 20.73
C THR A 1001 -4.72 -4.55 20.30
N PRO A 1002 -5.17 -4.20 19.07
CA PRO A 1002 -5.38 -2.81 18.66
C PRO A 1002 -6.59 -2.14 19.33
N LYS A 1003 -7.44 -2.92 20.01
CA LYS A 1003 -8.67 -2.49 20.69
C LYS A 1003 -8.63 -2.81 22.19
N ALA A 1004 -7.43 -2.98 22.74
CA ALA A 1004 -7.23 -2.99 24.18
C ALA A 1004 -7.58 -1.61 24.76
N VAL A 1005 -8.16 -1.58 25.96
CA VAL A 1005 -8.71 -0.34 26.52
C VAL A 1005 -7.62 0.40 27.30
N PRO A 1006 -7.28 1.66 26.94
CA PRO A 1006 -6.38 2.46 27.75
C PRO A 1006 -7.03 2.78 29.10
N VAL A 1007 -6.27 2.61 30.19
CA VAL A 1007 -6.74 2.90 31.56
C VAL A 1007 -5.69 3.71 32.31
N ILE A 1008 -6.13 4.51 33.28
CA ILE A 1008 -5.29 5.39 34.09
C ILE A 1008 -5.02 4.72 35.44
N PRO A 1009 -3.75 4.54 35.88
CA PRO A 1009 -3.44 4.00 37.20
C PRO A 1009 -4.19 4.72 38.32
N GLY A 1010 -4.75 3.97 39.27
CA GLY A 1010 -5.47 4.49 40.43
C GLY A 1010 -6.93 4.89 40.17
N HIS A 1011 -7.38 4.93 38.91
CA HIS A 1011 -8.78 5.20 38.57
C HIS A 1011 -9.63 3.94 38.70
N ARG A 1012 -10.90 4.11 39.09
CA ARG A 1012 -11.87 3.02 39.21
C ARG A 1012 -12.64 2.86 37.91
N TYR A 1013 -12.83 1.62 37.50
CA TYR A 1013 -13.54 1.24 36.29
C TYR A 1013 -14.57 0.17 36.62
N VAL A 1014 -15.72 0.26 35.96
CA VAL A 1014 -16.81 -0.70 36.09
C VAL A 1014 -17.09 -1.29 34.71
N LEU A 1015 -16.74 -2.55 34.54
CA LEU A 1015 -17.13 -3.37 33.40
C LEU A 1015 -18.46 -4.03 33.70
N THR A 1016 -19.41 -3.95 32.78
CA THR A 1016 -20.64 -4.75 32.82
C THR A 1016 -20.86 -5.48 31.51
N GLY A 1017 -21.65 -6.56 31.54
CA GLY A 1017 -22.04 -7.31 30.36
C GLY A 1017 -23.24 -8.20 30.66
N TRP A 1018 -24.10 -8.43 29.68
CA TRP A 1018 -25.18 -9.40 29.81
C TRP A 1018 -24.64 -10.78 29.50
N VAL A 1019 -24.79 -11.71 30.45
CA VAL A 1019 -24.34 -13.10 30.30
C VAL A 1019 -25.51 -14.05 30.48
N LYS A 1020 -25.66 -14.96 29.53
CA LYS A 1020 -26.54 -16.13 29.62
C LYS A 1020 -25.69 -17.37 29.83
N ASN A 1021 -25.97 -18.17 30.85
CA ASN A 1021 -25.12 -19.30 31.21
C ASN A 1021 -25.95 -20.58 31.42
N SER A 1022 -25.83 -21.51 30.48
CA SER A 1022 -26.55 -22.81 30.53
C SER A 1022 -25.79 -23.91 31.27
N SER A 1023 -24.61 -23.62 31.83
CA SER A 1023 -23.89 -24.59 32.66
C SER A 1023 -24.55 -24.79 34.01
N THR A 1024 -24.52 -26.04 34.51
CA THR A 1024 -24.96 -26.44 35.86
C THR A 1024 -23.80 -26.85 36.76
N ALA A 1025 -22.59 -26.96 36.22
CA ALA A 1025 -21.34 -27.21 36.91
C ALA A 1025 -20.22 -26.35 36.28
N GLY A 1026 -19.08 -26.21 36.97
CA GLY A 1026 -17.94 -25.40 36.51
C GLY A 1026 -18.10 -23.89 36.74
N SER A 1027 -17.28 -23.11 36.05
CA SER A 1027 -17.13 -21.66 36.23
C SER A 1027 -17.19 -20.92 34.90
N VAL A 1028 -17.99 -19.85 34.84
CA VAL A 1028 -18.03 -18.90 33.71
C VAL A 1028 -17.92 -17.52 34.31
N ALA A 1029 -17.00 -16.69 33.82
CA ALA A 1029 -16.69 -15.40 34.40
C ALA A 1029 -16.52 -14.29 33.34
N LEU A 1030 -16.91 -13.08 33.71
CA LEU A 1030 -16.53 -11.85 33.01
C LEU A 1030 -15.34 -11.22 33.77
N GLY A 1031 -14.38 -10.62 33.07
CA GLY A 1031 -13.20 -10.07 33.74
C GLY A 1031 -12.37 -9.12 32.91
N VAL A 1032 -11.33 -8.59 33.54
CA VAL A 1032 -10.32 -7.74 32.91
C VAL A 1032 -8.91 -8.27 33.18
N ARG A 1033 -8.01 -8.02 32.23
CA ARG A 1033 -6.57 -8.23 32.36
C ARG A 1033 -5.84 -6.90 32.27
N GLU A 1034 -5.21 -6.48 33.34
CA GLU A 1034 -4.39 -5.28 33.45
C GLU A 1034 -2.96 -5.56 32.99
N ALA A 1035 -2.36 -4.66 32.21
CA ALA A 1035 -0.95 -4.72 31.79
C ALA A 1035 -0.29 -3.33 31.77
N ASN A 1036 1.04 -3.32 31.83
CA ASN A 1036 1.83 -2.10 31.68
C ASN A 1036 2.04 -1.71 30.21
N ALA A 1037 2.72 -0.58 29.97
CA ALA A 1037 2.98 -0.05 28.61
C ALA A 1037 3.82 -0.99 27.72
N GLY A 1038 4.57 -1.92 28.32
CA GLY A 1038 5.32 -2.96 27.59
C GLY A 1038 4.51 -4.23 27.31
N GLY A 1039 3.22 -4.27 27.66
CA GLY A 1039 2.34 -5.43 27.49
C GLY A 1039 2.53 -6.53 28.54
N VAL A 1040 3.31 -6.28 29.60
CA VAL A 1040 3.52 -7.25 30.69
C VAL A 1040 2.29 -7.26 31.59
N ILE A 1041 1.74 -8.46 31.81
CA ILE A 1041 0.53 -8.67 32.63
C ILE A 1041 0.83 -8.30 34.08
N ILE A 1042 -0.04 -7.46 34.64
CA ILE A 1042 0.00 -7.05 36.06
C ILE A 1042 -0.96 -7.92 36.86
N LYS A 1043 -2.23 -7.99 36.45
CA LYS A 1043 -3.30 -8.63 37.23
C LYS A 1043 -4.48 -9.04 36.35
N TYR A 1044 -5.22 -10.06 36.81
CA TYR A 1044 -6.57 -10.35 36.33
C TYR A 1044 -7.59 -10.10 37.43
N THR A 1045 -8.75 -9.56 37.06
CA THR A 1045 -9.91 -9.40 37.94
C THR A 1045 -11.12 -10.07 37.28
N TRP A 1046 -11.77 -10.99 37.98
CA TRP A 1046 -12.87 -11.81 37.44
C TRP A 1046 -14.09 -11.73 38.37
N THR A 1047 -15.29 -11.73 37.77
CA THR A 1047 -16.57 -11.94 38.46
C THR A 1047 -17.24 -13.17 37.86
N GLU A 1048 -17.50 -14.16 38.70
CA GLU A 1048 -18.22 -15.38 38.32
C GLU A 1048 -19.69 -15.08 38.03
N THR A 1049 -20.21 -15.77 37.02
CA THR A 1049 -21.60 -15.66 36.59
C THR A 1049 -22.46 -16.73 37.27
N GLN A 1050 -23.76 -16.46 37.37
CA GLN A 1050 -24.69 -17.43 37.94
C GLN A 1050 -24.84 -18.63 36.99
N LEU A 1051 -24.70 -19.85 37.53
CA LEU A 1051 -24.98 -21.08 36.78
C LEU A 1051 -26.47 -21.22 36.49
N ASN A 1052 -26.80 -21.84 35.36
CA ASN A 1052 -28.17 -22.09 34.89
C ASN A 1052 -29.04 -20.82 34.92
N SER A 1053 -28.50 -19.74 34.36
CA SER A 1053 -29.17 -18.45 34.25
C SER A 1053 -29.52 -18.14 32.80
N ASP A 1054 -30.63 -17.42 32.60
CA ASP A 1054 -30.84 -16.69 31.35
C ASP A 1054 -29.94 -15.43 31.34
N TRP A 1055 -30.19 -14.48 30.44
CA TRP A 1055 -29.49 -13.20 30.42
C TRP A 1055 -29.53 -12.49 31.78
N THR A 1056 -28.37 -12.39 32.40
CA THR A 1056 -28.14 -11.71 33.69
C THR A 1056 -26.98 -10.74 33.54
N LYS A 1057 -27.13 -9.51 34.04
CA LYS A 1057 -26.07 -8.52 33.97
C LYS A 1057 -24.99 -8.83 35.00
N VAL A 1058 -23.76 -9.01 34.54
CA VAL A 1058 -22.57 -9.29 35.35
C VAL A 1058 -21.75 -8.02 35.46
N THR A 1059 -21.21 -7.74 36.64
CA THR A 1059 -20.41 -6.53 36.91
C THR A 1059 -19.04 -6.91 37.43
N VAL A 1060 -17.99 -6.34 36.85
CA VAL A 1060 -16.60 -6.41 37.30
C VAL A 1060 -16.16 -5.01 37.67
N ASP A 1061 -15.84 -4.81 38.93
CA ASP A 1061 -15.43 -3.53 39.50
C ASP A 1061 -13.95 -3.61 39.86
N PHE A 1062 -13.14 -2.70 39.31
CA PHE A 1062 -11.71 -2.70 39.57
C PHE A 1062 -11.14 -1.29 39.61
N THR A 1063 -10.12 -1.10 40.45
CA THR A 1063 -9.25 0.07 40.40
C THR A 1063 -7.97 -0.33 39.67
N ALA A 1064 -7.62 0.41 38.61
CA ALA A 1064 -6.42 0.13 37.84
C ALA A 1064 -5.17 0.19 38.74
N SER A 1065 -4.40 -0.90 38.73
CA SER A 1065 -3.21 -1.07 39.56
C SER A 1065 -2.12 -0.07 39.19
N ALA A 1066 -1.18 0.21 40.10
CA ALA A 1066 0.01 0.99 39.78
C ALA A 1066 0.73 0.41 38.55
N ASP A 1067 1.26 1.28 37.69
CA ASP A 1067 1.93 0.95 36.41
C ASP A 1067 1.04 0.34 35.32
N THR A 1068 -0.28 0.23 35.52
CA THR A 1068 -1.23 -0.23 34.48
C THR A 1068 -1.49 0.88 33.47
N SER A 1069 -1.26 0.61 32.19
CA SER A 1069 -1.65 1.52 31.11
C SER A 1069 -2.80 0.99 30.26
N THR A 1070 -3.03 -0.33 30.28
CA THR A 1070 -3.98 -0.99 29.38
C THR A 1070 -4.75 -2.10 30.10
N ALA A 1071 -6.04 -2.20 29.83
CA ALA A 1071 -6.91 -3.29 30.25
C ALA A 1071 -7.51 -4.02 29.03
N TRP A 1072 -7.48 -5.34 29.04
CA TRP A 1072 -8.24 -6.17 28.10
C TRP A 1072 -9.50 -6.70 28.77
N VAL A 1073 -10.63 -6.64 28.09
CA VAL A 1073 -11.88 -7.26 28.56
C VAL A 1073 -11.87 -8.73 28.14
N TYR A 1074 -12.25 -9.61 29.07
CA TYR A 1074 -12.29 -11.06 28.89
C TYR A 1074 -13.64 -11.63 29.30
N PHE A 1075 -14.13 -12.61 28.56
CA PHE A 1075 -15.17 -13.55 28.97
C PHE A 1075 -14.58 -14.95 28.96
N LYS A 1076 -14.72 -15.70 30.06
CA LYS A 1076 -14.01 -16.96 30.31
C LYS A 1076 -14.96 -18.07 30.72
N MET A 1077 -14.63 -19.29 30.31
CA MET A 1077 -15.23 -20.54 30.74
C MET A 1077 -14.14 -21.51 31.23
N ASP A 1078 -14.39 -22.27 32.29
CA ASP A 1078 -13.46 -23.30 32.79
C ASP A 1078 -13.78 -24.70 32.23
N GLN A 1079 -12.88 -25.65 32.47
CA GLN A 1079 -12.95 -27.02 31.94
C GLN A 1079 -14.05 -27.89 32.60
N ASN A 1080 -14.59 -27.47 33.74
CA ASN A 1080 -15.61 -28.22 34.47
C ASN A 1080 -17.04 -27.82 34.04
N THR A 1081 -17.15 -26.81 33.17
CA THR A 1081 -18.44 -26.40 32.60
C THR A 1081 -19.06 -27.49 31.73
N ASN A 1082 -20.38 -27.52 31.71
CA ASN A 1082 -21.15 -28.56 31.03
C ASN A 1082 -22.30 -28.02 30.15
N GLY A 1083 -22.37 -26.70 29.96
CA GLY A 1083 -23.30 -26.05 29.04
C GLY A 1083 -22.74 -24.74 28.46
N PRO A 1084 -23.22 -24.29 27.29
CA PRO A 1084 -22.76 -23.06 26.65
C PRO A 1084 -23.06 -21.82 27.47
N ALA A 1085 -22.27 -20.76 27.24
CA ALA A 1085 -22.52 -19.44 27.78
C ALA A 1085 -22.30 -18.35 26.73
N TRP A 1086 -23.12 -17.30 26.78
CA TRP A 1086 -23.09 -16.17 25.86
C TRP A 1086 -22.79 -14.89 26.63
N VAL A 1087 -22.07 -13.96 25.99
CA VAL A 1087 -21.86 -12.59 26.47
C VAL A 1087 -22.25 -11.59 25.39
N ASP A 1088 -22.91 -10.52 25.80
CA ASP A 1088 -23.41 -9.47 24.93
C ASP A 1088 -23.49 -8.12 25.67
N ASP A 1089 -23.65 -7.03 24.91
CA ASP A 1089 -23.86 -5.67 25.42
C ASP A 1089 -22.86 -5.27 26.52
N LEU A 1090 -21.57 -5.36 26.21
CA LEU A 1090 -20.49 -5.04 27.14
C LEU A 1090 -20.31 -3.54 27.34
N GLU A 1091 -20.00 -3.11 28.55
CA GLU A 1091 -19.82 -1.70 28.85
C GLU A 1091 -18.69 -1.54 29.84
N LEU A 1092 -17.62 -0.84 29.47
CA LEU A 1092 -16.57 -0.45 30.41
C LEU A 1092 -16.63 1.06 30.57
N LEU A 1093 -17.09 1.49 31.74
CA LEU A 1093 -17.09 2.89 32.11
C LEU A 1093 -15.95 3.12 33.08
N GLU A 1094 -15.27 4.26 32.95
CA GLU A 1094 -14.54 4.80 34.09
C GLU A 1094 -15.58 5.30 35.09
N ALA A 1095 -15.63 4.68 36.26
CA ALA A 1095 -16.43 5.21 37.36
C ALA A 1095 -15.71 6.45 37.86
N ASP A 1096 -16.42 7.58 37.98
CA ASP A 1096 -15.84 8.83 38.47
C ASP A 1096 -14.92 8.54 39.67
N PRO A 1097 -13.66 8.99 39.64
CA PRO A 1097 -12.76 8.78 40.76
C PRO A 1097 -13.48 9.31 42.00
N SER A 1098 -13.54 8.49 43.06
CA SER A 1098 -14.08 8.94 44.33
C SER A 1098 -13.45 10.28 44.65
N LEU A 1099 -14.27 11.34 44.67
CA LEU A 1099 -13.77 12.69 44.92
C LEU A 1099 -13.12 12.80 46.30
N ILE A 1100 -13.44 11.84 47.19
CA ILE A 1100 -12.88 11.70 48.52
C ILE A 1100 -11.48 11.09 48.41
N TYR A 1101 -10.49 11.84 48.90
CA TYR A 1101 -9.09 11.40 49.02
C TYR A 1101 -8.94 10.25 50.03
N ASN A 1102 -8.16 9.22 49.67
CA ASN A 1102 -7.91 8.02 50.48
C ASN A 1102 -9.21 7.39 51.04
N PRO A 1103 -10.21 7.06 50.19
CA PRO A 1103 -11.56 6.68 50.64
C PRO A 1103 -11.62 5.28 51.27
N GLY A 1104 -10.61 4.43 51.02
CA GLY A 1104 -10.45 3.12 51.64
C GLY A 1104 -9.56 3.11 52.88
N PHE A 1105 -8.99 4.26 53.29
CA PHE A 1105 -8.08 4.37 54.43
C PHE A 1105 -6.78 3.55 54.30
N GLU A 1106 -6.33 3.28 53.08
CA GLU A 1106 -5.20 2.38 52.79
C GLU A 1106 -3.84 3.08 52.88
N GLU A 1107 -3.81 4.42 52.71
CA GLU A 1107 -2.59 5.21 52.78
C GLU A 1107 -2.37 5.77 54.19
N GLN A 1108 -1.15 5.63 54.75
CA GLN A 1108 -0.80 6.14 56.07
C GLN A 1108 -0.32 7.59 56.01
N ALA A 1109 -0.79 8.44 56.94
CA ALA A 1109 -0.26 9.78 57.13
C ALA A 1109 1.21 9.74 57.58
N SER A 1110 2.07 10.52 56.92
CA SER A 1110 3.49 10.58 57.27
C SER A 1110 3.69 10.98 58.74
N GLY A 1111 4.36 10.12 59.52
CA GLY A 1111 4.66 10.36 60.93
C GLY A 1111 3.47 10.20 61.91
N ALA A 1112 2.31 9.70 61.47
CA ALA A 1112 1.15 9.48 62.34
C ALA A 1112 0.49 8.11 62.08
N ASN A 1113 -0.09 7.50 63.12
CA ASN A 1113 -0.83 6.23 63.00
C ASN A 1113 -2.30 6.46 62.67
N ARG A 1114 -2.57 7.06 61.51
CA ARG A 1114 -3.90 7.38 60.99
C ARG A 1114 -3.88 7.39 59.45
N PRO A 1115 -5.03 7.27 58.77
CA PRO A 1115 -5.07 7.36 57.32
C PRO A 1115 -4.75 8.78 56.86
N ASP A 1116 -3.97 8.89 55.78
CA ASP A 1116 -3.59 10.17 55.19
C ASP A 1116 -4.81 10.93 54.69
N GLY A 1117 -4.85 12.24 54.97
CA GLY A 1117 -5.98 13.10 54.60
C GLY A 1117 -7.25 12.96 55.45
N TRP A 1118 -7.22 12.19 56.56
CA TRP A 1118 -8.36 12.01 57.47
C TRP A 1118 -8.06 12.42 58.91
N ASN A 1119 -8.96 13.20 59.50
CA ASN A 1119 -8.98 13.48 60.93
C ASN A 1119 -9.75 12.39 61.67
N MET A 1120 -9.19 11.91 62.78
CA MET A 1120 -9.82 10.90 63.65
C MET A 1120 -9.96 11.46 65.07
N ARG A 1121 -11.11 12.07 65.39
CA ARG A 1121 -11.44 12.55 66.74
C ARG A 1121 -12.28 11.48 67.43
N ALA A 1122 -11.72 10.85 68.47
CA ALA A 1122 -12.26 9.61 69.04
C ALA A 1122 -12.39 8.47 68.01
N GLY A 1123 -11.49 8.44 67.01
CA GLY A 1123 -11.42 7.41 65.98
C GLY A 1123 -10.10 6.65 66.03
N VAL A 1124 -10.14 5.39 65.61
CA VAL A 1124 -8.99 4.48 65.51
C VAL A 1124 -8.88 4.01 64.06
N TRP A 1125 -7.66 4.04 63.53
CA TRP A 1125 -7.35 3.40 62.25
C TRP A 1125 -7.21 1.89 62.50
N ASP A 1126 -8.24 1.14 62.14
CA ASP A 1126 -8.39 -0.26 62.48
C ASP A 1126 -7.97 -1.13 61.30
N LYS A 1127 -6.98 -2.01 61.50
CA LYS A 1127 -6.50 -2.95 60.49
C LYS A 1127 -7.03 -4.38 60.70
N GLY A 1128 -7.83 -4.58 61.74
CA GLY A 1128 -8.40 -5.89 62.08
C GLY A 1128 -9.78 -6.15 61.45
N MET A 1129 -10.44 -5.13 60.90
CA MET A 1129 -11.83 -5.25 60.42
C MET A 1129 -12.11 -4.34 59.22
N ALA A 1130 -11.70 -4.76 58.01
CA ALA A 1130 -11.97 -4.05 56.76
C ALA A 1130 -13.10 -4.70 55.94
N TYR A 1131 -13.88 -3.90 55.21
CA TYR A 1131 -14.85 -4.41 54.23
C TYR A 1131 -14.15 -4.85 52.94
N ASN A 1132 -13.27 -3.98 52.43
CA ASN A 1132 -12.33 -4.21 51.36
C ASN A 1132 -10.99 -3.55 51.74
N GLY A 1133 -9.87 -4.01 51.17
CA GLY A 1133 -8.55 -3.50 51.51
C GLY A 1133 -7.98 -4.07 52.83
N GLN A 1134 -7.05 -3.35 53.45
CA GLN A 1134 -6.33 -3.77 54.67
C GLN A 1134 -6.70 -2.93 55.90
N ALA A 1135 -7.52 -1.88 55.75
CA ALA A 1135 -7.86 -0.99 56.85
C ALA A 1135 -9.30 -0.46 56.82
N SER A 1136 -9.74 0.06 57.97
CA SER A 1136 -10.99 0.78 58.15
C SER A 1136 -10.82 1.90 59.17
N ALA A 1137 -11.82 2.77 59.28
CA ALA A 1137 -11.91 3.76 60.35
C ALA A 1137 -12.97 3.35 61.36
N ARG A 1138 -12.59 3.14 62.62
CA ARG A 1138 -13.50 2.78 63.73
C ARG A 1138 -13.69 3.98 64.65
N LEU A 1139 -14.93 4.27 65.05
CA LEU A 1139 -15.23 5.30 66.05
C LEU A 1139 -15.39 4.65 67.43
N ASP A 1140 -14.58 5.08 68.41
CA ASP A 1140 -14.65 4.65 69.80
C ASP A 1140 -15.05 5.87 70.65
N PRO A 1141 -16.36 6.17 70.80
CA PRO A 1141 -16.83 7.45 71.32
C PRO A 1141 -16.42 7.69 72.77
N ASP A 1142 -15.89 8.88 73.06
CA ASP A 1142 -15.61 9.35 74.42
C ASP A 1142 -16.86 10.04 74.99
N THR A 1143 -17.43 9.48 76.06
CA THR A 1143 -18.65 10.02 76.70
C THR A 1143 -18.45 11.36 77.39
N ASN A 1144 -17.20 11.81 77.59
CA ASN A 1144 -16.88 13.12 78.16
C ASN A 1144 -16.60 14.20 77.11
N ASN A 1145 -16.60 13.83 75.82
CA ASN A 1145 -16.33 14.74 74.71
C ASN A 1145 -17.55 14.80 73.78
N VAL A 1146 -17.93 16.01 73.37
CA VAL A 1146 -19.08 16.25 72.49
C VAL A 1146 -18.73 16.14 71.00
N ASP A 1147 -17.44 15.97 70.66
CA ASP A 1147 -16.93 16.02 69.28
C ASP A 1147 -16.30 14.69 68.83
N ASN A 1148 -17.13 13.63 68.80
CA ASN A 1148 -16.75 12.29 68.34
C ASN A 1148 -17.00 12.18 66.83
N VAL A 1149 -15.96 12.39 66.01
CA VAL A 1149 -16.09 12.45 64.54
C VAL A 1149 -14.85 11.96 63.80
N ILE A 1150 -15.07 11.23 62.71
CA ILE A 1150 -14.05 10.94 61.68
C ILE A 1150 -14.46 11.70 60.43
N ASN A 1151 -13.56 12.55 59.91
CA ASN A 1151 -13.86 13.40 58.77
C ASN A 1151 -12.59 13.69 57.94
N THR A 1152 -12.76 14.05 56.68
CA THR A 1152 -11.63 14.45 55.83
C THR A 1152 -10.94 15.72 56.36
N GLU A 1153 -9.64 15.84 56.11
CA GLU A 1153 -8.89 17.06 56.38
C GLU A 1153 -9.40 18.22 55.52
N THR A 1154 -9.39 19.44 56.06
CA THR A 1154 -9.86 20.64 55.34
C THR A 1154 -9.05 20.92 54.07
N THR A 1155 -7.79 20.48 54.02
CA THR A 1155 -6.91 20.55 52.84
C THR A 1155 -7.27 19.53 51.76
N LYS A 1156 -8.07 18.52 52.10
CA LYS A 1156 -8.58 17.45 51.23
C LYS A 1156 -10.10 17.57 51.05
N ALA A 1157 -10.65 18.76 51.27
CA ALA A 1157 -12.06 19.04 50.99
C ALA A 1157 -12.33 18.89 49.49
N VAL A 1158 -13.47 18.29 49.16
CA VAL A 1158 -13.87 18.06 47.77
C VAL A 1158 -14.37 19.38 47.16
N PRO A 1159 -13.74 19.89 46.08
CA PRO A 1159 -14.32 20.99 45.33
C PRO A 1159 -15.57 20.49 44.63
N VAL A 1160 -16.67 21.23 44.79
CA VAL A 1160 -17.96 20.85 44.21
C VAL A 1160 -18.52 21.99 43.37
N ILE A 1161 -19.18 21.63 42.27
CA ILE A 1161 -19.81 22.54 41.32
C ILE A 1161 -21.26 22.81 41.73
N PRO A 1162 -21.68 24.07 41.92
CA PRO A 1162 -23.07 24.42 42.20
C PRO A 1162 -24.05 23.83 41.15
N GLY A 1163 -25.22 23.39 41.59
CA GLY A 1163 -26.25 22.81 40.71
C GLY A 1163 -26.02 21.35 40.28
N HIS A 1164 -24.88 20.74 40.62
CA HIS A 1164 -24.64 19.31 40.38
C HIS A 1164 -25.13 18.44 41.55
N ARG A 1165 -25.49 17.18 41.25
CA ARG A 1165 -25.82 16.17 42.27
C ARG A 1165 -24.59 15.30 42.55
N TYR A 1166 -24.38 14.99 43.83
CA TYR A 1166 -23.27 14.17 44.31
C TYR A 1166 -23.82 13.03 45.16
N LEU A 1167 -23.17 11.88 45.07
CA LEU A 1167 -23.55 10.69 45.82
C LEU A 1167 -22.41 10.28 46.76
N LEU A 1168 -22.67 10.28 48.06
CA LEU A 1168 -21.77 9.67 49.05
C LEU A 1168 -22.28 8.25 49.33
N THR A 1169 -21.45 7.25 49.09
CA THR A 1169 -21.73 5.85 49.45
C THR A 1169 -20.62 5.30 50.34
N GLY A 1170 -20.96 4.36 51.21
CA GLY A 1170 -19.99 3.70 52.09
C GLY A 1170 -20.55 2.46 52.74
N TRP A 1171 -19.68 1.72 53.42
CA TRP A 1171 -20.05 0.54 54.21
C TRP A 1171 -19.80 0.82 55.68
N VAL A 1172 -20.80 0.57 56.53
CA VAL A 1172 -20.69 0.83 57.96
C VAL A 1172 -21.14 -0.42 58.73
N LYS A 1173 -20.43 -0.72 59.82
CA LYS A 1173 -20.86 -1.68 60.83
C LYS A 1173 -21.09 -0.95 62.14
N ASN A 1174 -22.27 -1.09 62.73
CA ASN A 1174 -22.63 -0.42 63.97
C ASN A 1174 -23.00 -1.45 65.05
N ASN A 1175 -22.05 -1.68 65.96
CA ASN A 1175 -22.22 -2.59 67.09
C ASN A 1175 -22.81 -1.89 68.34
N SER A 1176 -23.26 -0.64 68.22
CA SER A 1176 -23.82 0.08 69.36
C SER A 1176 -25.25 -0.37 69.66
N THR A 1177 -25.53 -0.61 70.94
CA THR A 1177 -26.87 -0.93 71.44
C THR A 1177 -27.68 0.32 71.82
N THR A 1178 -27.05 1.50 71.88
CA THR A 1178 -27.66 2.79 72.29
C THR A 1178 -26.98 3.99 71.61
N GLY A 1179 -27.74 5.03 71.23
CA GLY A 1179 -27.20 6.23 70.55
C GLY A 1179 -27.33 6.18 69.03
N SER A 1180 -26.91 7.24 68.33
CA SER A 1180 -27.04 7.37 66.86
C SER A 1180 -25.66 7.54 66.23
N VAL A 1181 -25.31 6.70 65.25
CA VAL A 1181 -24.11 6.88 64.41
C VAL A 1181 -24.56 7.39 63.05
N LEU A 1182 -24.04 8.57 62.68
CA LEU A 1182 -24.44 9.30 61.48
C LEU A 1182 -23.32 9.28 60.44
N LEU A 1183 -23.66 9.02 59.18
CA LEU A 1183 -22.79 9.30 58.04
C LEU A 1183 -23.35 10.50 57.30
N GLY A 1184 -22.48 11.44 56.89
CA GLY A 1184 -22.97 12.63 56.22
C GLY A 1184 -21.89 13.54 55.69
N VAL A 1185 -22.37 14.65 55.14
CA VAL A 1185 -21.60 15.62 54.36
C VAL A 1185 -21.85 17.00 54.92
N ARG A 1186 -20.78 17.80 54.97
CA ARG A 1186 -20.78 19.18 55.39
C ARG A 1186 -20.46 20.06 54.19
N GLU A 1187 -21.42 20.87 53.76
CA GLU A 1187 -21.24 21.88 52.72
C GLU A 1187 -20.66 23.15 53.32
N ALA A 1188 -19.70 23.79 52.64
CA ALA A 1188 -19.14 25.07 53.06
C ALA A 1188 -18.91 26.00 51.86
N ASP A 1189 -18.98 27.31 52.09
CA ASP A 1189 -18.70 28.33 51.07
C ASP A 1189 -17.19 28.49 50.79
N ALA A 1190 -16.84 29.38 49.86
CA ALA A 1190 -15.44 29.66 49.50
C ALA A 1190 -14.58 30.17 50.68
N ASN A 1191 -15.22 30.70 51.75
CA ASN A 1191 -14.57 31.13 52.99
C ASN A 1191 -14.57 30.04 54.07
N ARG A 1192 -14.99 28.81 53.73
CA ARG A 1192 -15.09 27.64 54.60
C ARG A 1192 -16.13 27.77 55.72
N VAL A 1193 -17.11 28.65 55.54
CA VAL A 1193 -18.26 28.77 56.44
C VAL A 1193 -19.29 27.71 56.06
N THR A 1194 -19.77 26.94 57.04
CA THR A 1194 -20.75 25.87 56.79
C THR A 1194 -22.06 26.45 56.28
N VAL A 1195 -22.54 25.90 55.17
CA VAL A 1195 -23.84 26.25 54.57
C VAL A 1195 -24.92 25.27 55.02
N THR A 1196 -24.65 23.96 54.90
CA THR A 1196 -25.61 22.89 55.23
C THR A 1196 -24.90 21.64 55.76
N TYR A 1197 -25.62 20.83 56.54
CA TYR A 1197 -25.26 19.45 56.84
C TYR A 1197 -26.35 18.48 56.36
N THR A 1198 -25.94 17.39 55.75
CA THR A 1198 -26.84 16.30 55.36
C THR A 1198 -26.33 14.99 55.97
N TRP A 1199 -27.16 14.32 56.76
CA TRP A 1199 -26.81 13.10 57.50
C TRP A 1199 -27.80 11.98 57.19
N THR A 1200 -27.34 10.73 57.30
CA THR A 1200 -28.17 9.53 57.35
C THR A 1200 -27.75 8.70 58.55
N GLU A 1201 -28.74 8.23 59.31
CA GLU A 1201 -28.53 7.43 60.52
C GLU A 1201 -28.34 5.96 60.17
N THR A 1202 -27.37 5.32 60.82
CA THR A 1202 -27.09 3.89 60.65
C THR A 1202 -27.98 3.06 61.57
N GLN A 1203 -28.30 1.83 61.16
CA GLN A 1203 -29.10 0.93 62.00
C GLN A 1203 -28.28 0.43 63.20
N LEU A 1204 -28.88 0.45 64.40
CA LEU A 1204 -28.26 -0.06 65.62
C LEU A 1204 -28.20 -1.59 65.63
N ASN A 1205 -27.13 -2.14 66.21
CA ASN A 1205 -26.83 -3.57 66.22
C ASN A 1205 -26.89 -4.21 64.82
N GLY A 1206 -26.48 -3.47 63.79
CA GLY A 1206 -26.47 -3.92 62.40
C GLY A 1206 -25.15 -4.58 62.03
N ASP A 1207 -25.24 -5.73 61.36
CA ASP A 1207 -24.12 -6.25 60.59
C ASP A 1207 -23.75 -5.29 59.45
N LEU A 1208 -22.57 -5.51 58.86
CA LEU A 1208 -22.00 -4.65 57.83
C LEU A 1208 -23.01 -4.38 56.70
N CYS A 1209 -23.39 -3.12 56.52
CA CYS A 1209 -24.44 -2.73 55.58
C CYS A 1209 -24.02 -1.53 54.71
N PRO A 1210 -24.53 -1.44 53.47
CA PRO A 1210 -24.28 -0.28 52.62
C PRO A 1210 -25.14 0.90 53.09
N ILE A 1211 -24.56 2.10 53.07
CA ILE A 1211 -25.25 3.35 53.37
C ILE A 1211 -25.01 4.35 52.23
N THR A 1212 -26.02 5.15 51.93
CA THR A 1212 -25.98 6.12 50.83
C THR A 1212 -26.59 7.44 51.29
N VAL A 1213 -25.92 8.55 50.96
CA VAL A 1213 -26.37 9.91 51.17
C VAL A 1213 -26.32 10.64 49.83
N GLU A 1214 -27.48 11.03 49.30
CA GLU A 1214 -27.56 11.85 48.08
C GLU A 1214 -27.57 13.33 48.45
N LEU A 1215 -26.75 14.12 47.75
CA LEU A 1215 -26.62 15.56 47.96
C LEU A 1215 -26.93 16.31 46.66
N GLY A 1216 -27.98 17.12 46.69
CA GLY A 1216 -28.26 18.09 45.63
C GLY A 1216 -27.74 19.47 46.02
N LEU A 1217 -26.67 19.94 45.37
CA LEU A 1217 -26.21 21.31 45.59
C LEU A 1217 -27.17 22.28 44.93
N ARG A 1218 -27.71 23.22 45.72
CA ARG A 1218 -28.54 24.29 45.17
C ARG A 1218 -27.70 25.12 44.20
N PRO A 1219 -28.26 25.57 43.07
CA PRO A 1219 -27.61 26.61 42.27
C PRO A 1219 -27.37 27.82 43.19
N CYS A 1220 -26.14 28.33 43.25
CA CYS A 1220 -25.90 29.61 43.92
C CYS A 1220 -26.78 30.68 43.24
N VAL A 1221 -27.45 31.50 44.06
CA VAL A 1221 -27.97 32.81 43.64
C VAL A 1221 -26.83 33.82 43.74
#